data_AF-A0A9P1D7Y4-F1
#
_entry.id   AF-A0A9P1D7Y4-F1
#
_cell.length_a   1.000
_cell.length_b   1.000
_cell.length_c   1.000
_cell.angle_alpha   90.00
_cell.angle_beta   90.00
_cell.angle_gamma   90.00
#
_symmetry.space_group_name_H-M   'P 1'
#
loop_
_entity.id
_entity.type
_entity.pdbx_description
1 polymer ?
#
loop_
_entity_poly.entity_id
_entity_poly.type
_entity_poly.pdbx_seq_one_letter_code
_entity_poly.pdbx_strand_id
1 'polypeptide(L)'
;MAEKMFQKPKVYDPTMAGRVPQVNSKMQQMMDLGFDDIENTIGYQPEMEEKCVQLSEQLDVAQQKVAELQEELEKVKAEDTLTKQKLQSFQQVNRSQSALVRGELQKTRRKLAHMQSVAQRLRDQAAWFQSKAPNLSLPGQLQSMPTEEDAAEDHAELVQLHERWEKDVAQLAAELAGKPFTGEDPKRTELEQLVKKQKKELDQLKGGGQERSLESEESQSGSEDVVSLRKTTWGSPDTVIVRQFRHAAFALASSDLAECYCIIGAGPAGIQLGHFLYHAGRDYIIFERNSHAGSFFEKFPRHRKLISLNKRSVRDGRGHDFAFRHDWNSLIDMRENRTLPVTKRSKELFPAADVLVDYLRDFAAEQSDFIRYNSKVKQVSREQLEQGQVFTIRLETAETFRCREVILAHGLTVPRQGHSMIDGVDLVDSYEDMPATGESFEGKSVMILGMGNAALETAQELQKYTSEVHLLARPRALPEGGEGVRFAYQTHYVGDIRAGRTTILDTYLLKSLDVFDFDALRDHRVVILPCKGNRRCIWVATDDTCNDERCRQRFYSKEQNMSLMLFMGRIASHHEPRVRETLERLAPDEEGHGWVLEVGEDTEPAVESYFATSAVPETIDESIFDGSFTWVLVNSNLLRRNPELMDAMADFRMKYAAKHTRFPVDHVIRCFGWTMDTSFLDSSTKPDMVEHGKYPNISNTFEVVGKPGLYVAGTIGHSLDFRKSAGGFIHGFRYTARTLFRLLEEKNFGVPWPQTAIRLQRVQDLLTSPVHDSVPWLCDPSKAGSRAAGASDLAQRLLDRINEASGPYQMFEFLGDMVLFEQNQTTKAWMARYLPEVPLKHFHQRYASTARLTWVFRYNEHFHGPAVLSTARVGATEAHRAHNSNFLHPYLAFFRANASKPAREHWLPEDVHTQWHADEVTMPLRNFVALTVNDVIDGKQADEAI
;
A
#
# COMPACT_ATOMS: atom_id res chain seq x y z
N MET A 1 7.57 -3.54 55.54
CA MET A 1 6.09 -3.38 55.56
C MET A 1 5.65 -2.76 54.23
N ALA A 2 5.36 -3.58 53.22
CA ALA A 2 4.89 -3.10 51.90
C ALA A 2 4.02 -4.15 51.16
N GLU A 3 3.44 -5.11 51.88
CA GLU A 3 2.52 -6.11 51.33
C GLU A 3 1.16 -5.98 52.01
N LYS A 4 0.26 -5.17 51.42
CA LYS A 4 -1.21 -5.18 51.60
C LYS A 4 -1.83 -3.95 50.92
N MET A 5 -2.01 -4.00 49.60
CA MET A 5 -3.10 -3.32 48.88
C MET A 5 -3.09 -3.73 47.41
N PHE A 6 -4.09 -4.52 47.01
CA PHE A 6 -4.88 -4.44 45.77
C PHE A 6 -5.64 -5.77 45.62
N GLN A 7 -6.92 -5.77 45.96
CA GLN A 7 -7.79 -6.94 45.78
C GLN A 7 -8.24 -7.04 44.31
N LYS A 8 -8.50 -8.26 43.84
CA LYS A 8 -9.04 -8.52 42.50
C LYS A 8 -10.37 -7.76 42.31
N PRO A 9 -10.68 -7.25 41.09
CA PRO A 9 -11.99 -6.68 40.81
C PRO A 9 -13.09 -7.72 41.01
N LYS A 10 -14.22 -7.31 41.59
CA LYS A 10 -15.38 -8.19 41.82
C LYS A 10 -16.20 -8.37 40.54
N VAL A 11 -16.82 -9.54 40.43
CA VAL A 11 -17.76 -9.87 39.36
C VAL A 11 -19.04 -9.04 39.50
N TYR A 12 -19.68 -8.74 38.36
CA TYR A 12 -20.95 -8.02 38.26
C TYR A 12 -22.09 -8.77 38.99
N ASP A 13 -22.84 -8.04 39.83
CA ASP A 13 -24.04 -8.55 40.52
C ASP A 13 -25.32 -8.05 39.82
N PRO A 14 -26.14 -8.92 39.22
CA PRO A 14 -27.36 -8.51 38.52
C PRO A 14 -28.47 -7.93 39.42
N THR A 15 -28.37 -8.05 40.76
CA THR A 15 -29.45 -7.67 41.68
C THR A 15 -29.53 -6.18 42.00
N MET A 16 -28.53 -5.39 41.62
CA MET A 16 -28.48 -3.93 41.87
C MET A 16 -29.34 -3.08 40.91
N ALA A 17 -30.19 -3.71 40.08
CA ALA A 17 -30.99 -3.03 39.05
C ALA A 17 -32.40 -2.61 39.54
N GLY A 18 -32.50 -1.85 40.64
CA GLY A 18 -33.80 -1.35 41.12
C GLY A 18 -33.73 -0.33 42.26
N ARG A 19 -34.38 0.83 42.08
CA ARG A 19 -34.21 2.10 42.86
C ARG A 19 -32.87 2.75 42.45
N VAL A 20 -32.72 4.07 42.28
CA VAL A 20 -33.28 5.23 43.02
C VAL A 20 -33.79 6.33 42.01
N PRO A 21 -34.07 7.61 42.36
CA PRO A 21 -35.42 8.17 42.53
C PRO A 21 -35.88 9.23 41.49
N GLN A 22 -37.03 9.85 41.74
CA GLN A 22 -37.33 11.24 41.35
C GLN A 22 -37.90 12.05 42.53
N VAL A 23 -37.93 13.38 42.36
CA VAL A 23 -38.58 14.45 43.15
C VAL A 23 -37.78 15.09 44.31
N ASN A 24 -37.46 16.37 44.11
CA ASN A 24 -37.16 17.48 45.05
C ASN A 24 -36.27 17.27 46.29
N SER A 25 -35.00 17.70 46.20
CA SER A 25 -34.07 17.86 47.33
C SER A 25 -33.75 19.31 47.71
N LYS A 26 -34.47 20.31 47.19
CA LYS A 26 -34.16 21.74 47.40
C LYS A 26 -34.25 22.19 48.86
N MET A 27 -35.18 21.62 49.62
CA MET A 27 -35.34 21.86 51.07
C MET A 27 -34.23 21.18 51.89
N GLN A 28 -33.76 20.01 51.44
CA GLN A 28 -32.70 19.26 52.10
C GLN A 28 -31.33 19.95 51.92
N GLN A 29 -31.08 20.51 50.74
CA GLN A 29 -29.91 21.37 50.48
C GLN A 29 -29.85 22.66 51.34
N MET A 30 -30.97 23.10 51.93
CA MET A 30 -30.97 24.23 52.87
C MET A 30 -30.64 23.80 54.31
N MET A 31 -31.04 22.58 54.70
CA MET A 31 -30.63 21.97 55.98
C MET A 31 -29.13 21.64 55.97
N ASP A 32 -28.62 21.08 54.86
CA ASP A 32 -27.18 20.79 54.68
C ASP A 32 -26.28 22.06 54.71
N LEU A 33 -26.87 23.26 54.66
CA LEU A 33 -26.18 24.55 54.77
C LEU A 33 -26.32 25.22 56.15
N GLY A 34 -26.92 24.56 57.14
CA GLY A 34 -26.93 25.02 58.53
C GLY A 34 -27.96 26.10 58.88
N PHE A 35 -29.06 26.18 58.13
CA PHE A 35 -30.20 27.05 58.46
C PHE A 35 -31.26 26.31 59.29
N ASP A 36 -30.90 25.98 60.53
CA ASP A 36 -31.88 25.59 61.56
C ASP A 36 -32.68 26.84 62.00
N ASP A 37 -33.96 26.65 62.35
CA ASP A 37 -34.97 27.68 62.68
C ASP A 37 -35.29 28.72 61.57
N ILE A 38 -36.24 28.35 60.68
CA ILE A 38 -36.96 29.31 59.80
C ILE A 38 -38.45 29.48 60.21
N GLU A 39 -39.05 28.51 60.91
CA GLU A 39 -40.49 28.52 61.25
C GLU A 39 -40.92 29.63 62.25
N ASN A 40 -39.97 30.33 62.88
CA ASN A 40 -40.23 31.24 64.01
C ASN A 40 -40.01 32.75 63.72
N THR A 41 -39.84 33.21 62.47
CA THR A 41 -39.38 34.61 62.24
C THR A 41 -40.08 35.39 61.12
N ILE A 42 -40.89 34.77 60.24
CA ILE A 42 -41.62 35.51 59.19
C ILE A 42 -43.13 35.24 59.29
N GLY A 43 -43.92 36.29 59.56
CA GLY A 43 -45.37 36.20 59.68
C GLY A 43 -46.04 35.84 58.34
N TYR A 44 -46.66 34.67 58.29
CA TYR A 44 -47.29 34.12 57.10
C TYR A 44 -48.51 34.96 56.67
N GLN A 45 -48.42 35.63 55.51
CA GLN A 45 -49.51 36.42 54.91
C GLN A 45 -49.99 35.74 53.62
N PRO A 46 -51.22 35.17 53.58
CA PRO A 46 -51.70 34.40 52.42
C PRO A 46 -51.70 35.16 51.08
N GLU A 47 -51.91 36.48 51.09
CA GLU A 47 -51.90 37.32 49.88
C GLU A 47 -50.55 37.32 49.12
N MET A 48 -49.44 36.98 49.78
CA MET A 48 -48.14 36.88 49.13
C MET A 48 -47.98 35.55 48.39
N GLU A 49 -48.58 34.46 48.90
CA GLU A 49 -48.51 33.13 48.30
C GLU A 49 -49.34 33.09 47.00
N GLU A 50 -50.55 33.65 47.02
CA GLU A 50 -51.40 33.81 45.83
C GLU A 50 -50.72 34.65 44.74
N LYS A 51 -50.02 35.74 45.11
CA LYS A 51 -49.22 36.54 44.16
C LYS A 51 -48.01 35.77 43.61
N CYS A 52 -47.35 34.95 44.42
CA CYS A 52 -46.25 34.09 43.95
C CYS A 52 -46.75 33.04 42.94
N VAL A 53 -47.94 32.46 43.15
CA VAL A 53 -48.57 31.55 42.17
C VAL A 53 -48.87 32.28 40.86
N GLN A 54 -49.55 33.44 40.91
CA GLN A 54 -49.86 34.23 39.71
C GLN A 54 -48.60 34.67 38.94
N LEU A 55 -47.52 35.01 39.64
CA LEU A 55 -46.23 35.36 39.02
C LEU A 55 -45.51 34.13 38.43
N SER A 56 -45.68 32.94 39.01
CA SER A 56 -45.18 31.69 38.42
C SER A 56 -45.92 31.37 37.12
N GLU A 57 -47.25 31.42 37.11
CA GLU A 57 -48.06 31.16 35.90
C GLU A 57 -47.72 32.16 34.77
N GLN A 58 -47.52 33.45 35.10
CA GLN A 58 -47.08 34.46 34.14
C GLN A 58 -45.65 34.19 33.61
N LEU A 59 -44.76 33.70 34.47
CA LEU A 59 -43.39 33.35 34.09
C LEU A 59 -43.35 32.10 33.19
N ASP A 60 -44.16 31.08 33.47
CA ASP A 60 -44.24 29.86 32.66
C ASP A 60 -44.82 30.15 31.26
N VAL A 61 -45.88 30.96 31.18
CA VAL A 61 -46.44 31.46 29.91
C VAL A 61 -45.41 32.29 29.12
N ALA A 62 -44.60 33.11 29.81
CA ALA A 62 -43.52 33.86 29.17
C ALA A 62 -42.39 32.95 28.66
N GLN A 63 -42.01 31.92 29.41
CA GLN A 63 -41.00 30.93 29.00
C GLN A 63 -41.46 30.12 27.77
N GLN A 64 -42.71 29.65 27.75
CA GLN A 64 -43.29 28.96 26.60
C GLN A 64 -43.22 29.84 25.34
N LYS A 65 -43.59 31.12 25.46
CA LYS A 65 -43.55 32.06 24.33
C LYS A 65 -42.14 32.40 23.85
N VAL A 66 -41.14 32.35 24.73
CA VAL A 66 -39.73 32.47 24.34
C VAL A 66 -39.27 31.23 23.57
N ALA A 67 -39.71 30.03 23.96
CA ALA A 67 -39.39 28.80 23.24
C ALA A 67 -40.01 28.78 21.82
N GLU A 68 -41.27 29.20 21.68
CA GLU A 68 -41.95 29.35 20.38
C GLU A 68 -41.18 30.31 19.45
N LEU A 69 -40.79 31.49 19.95
CA LEU A 69 -40.01 32.48 19.19
C LEU A 69 -38.58 32.00 18.86
N GLN A 70 -37.98 31.14 19.69
CA GLN A 70 -36.70 30.50 19.38
C GLN A 70 -36.84 29.47 18.26
N GLU A 71 -37.93 28.69 18.23
CA GLU A 71 -38.18 27.75 17.14
C GLU A 71 -38.42 28.45 15.79
N GLU A 72 -39.16 29.57 15.79
CA GLU A 72 -39.30 30.42 14.58
C GLU A 72 -37.96 31.02 14.14
N LEU A 73 -37.15 31.52 15.08
CA LEU A 73 -35.84 32.10 14.77
C LEU A 73 -34.88 31.08 14.14
N GLU A 74 -34.85 29.83 14.62
CA GLU A 74 -34.03 28.78 14.01
C GLU A 74 -34.55 28.34 12.63
N LYS A 75 -35.87 28.35 12.39
CA LYS A 75 -36.43 28.14 11.04
C LYS A 75 -35.95 29.21 10.06
N VAL A 76 -36.03 30.50 10.43
CA VAL A 76 -35.57 31.62 9.59
C VAL A 76 -34.06 31.54 9.33
N LYS A 77 -33.24 31.18 10.34
CA LYS A 77 -31.79 30.94 10.17
C LYS A 77 -31.50 29.79 9.20
N ALA A 78 -32.29 28.72 9.23
CA ALA A 78 -32.13 27.59 8.32
C ALA A 78 -32.43 28.00 6.86
N GLU A 79 -33.47 28.80 6.62
CA GLU A 79 -33.81 29.31 5.29
C GLU A 79 -32.77 30.29 4.74
N ASP A 80 -32.27 31.22 5.56
CA ASP A 80 -31.17 32.12 5.20
C ASP A 80 -29.88 31.34 4.87
N THR A 81 -29.54 30.32 5.68
CA THR A 81 -28.38 29.45 5.46
C THR A 81 -28.51 28.67 4.14
N LEU A 82 -29.68 28.09 3.86
CA LEU A 82 -29.98 27.39 2.61
C LEU A 82 -29.92 28.34 1.40
N THR A 83 -30.36 29.58 1.56
CA THR A 83 -30.31 30.62 0.51
C THR A 83 -28.87 31.03 0.21
N LYS A 84 -28.04 31.23 1.25
CA LYS A 84 -26.60 31.52 1.11
C LYS A 84 -25.85 30.38 0.43
N GLN A 85 -26.14 29.12 0.77
CA GLN A 85 -25.57 27.95 0.09
C GLN A 85 -25.96 27.89 -1.41
N LYS A 86 -27.23 28.18 -1.74
CA LYS A 86 -27.70 28.26 -3.13
C LYS A 86 -27.03 29.39 -3.92
N LEU A 87 -26.84 30.56 -3.30
CA LEU A 87 -26.12 31.69 -3.92
C LEU A 87 -24.65 31.35 -4.17
N GLN A 88 -23.97 30.72 -3.22
CA GLN A 88 -22.60 30.21 -3.41
C GLN A 88 -22.52 29.17 -4.54
N SER A 89 -23.49 28.26 -4.61
CA SER A 89 -23.59 27.26 -5.69
C SER A 89 -23.77 27.92 -7.07
N PHE A 90 -24.63 28.95 -7.17
CA PHE A 90 -24.81 29.72 -8.40
C PHE A 90 -23.53 30.48 -8.80
N GLN A 91 -22.85 31.12 -7.85
CA GLN A 91 -21.55 31.77 -8.07
C GLN A 91 -20.44 30.77 -8.45
N GLN A 92 -20.52 29.51 -8.03
CA GLN A 92 -19.61 28.44 -8.46
C GLN A 92 -19.91 28.02 -9.90
N VAL A 93 -21.17 27.75 -10.25
CA VAL A 93 -21.59 27.41 -11.62
C VAL A 93 -21.23 28.52 -12.62
N ASN A 94 -21.48 29.79 -12.29
CA ASN A 94 -21.10 30.90 -13.15
C ASN A 94 -19.59 30.99 -13.36
N ARG A 95 -18.78 30.83 -12.30
CA ARG A 95 -17.31 30.79 -12.43
C ARG A 95 -16.85 29.65 -13.34
N SER A 96 -17.45 28.46 -13.23
CA SER A 96 -17.16 27.33 -14.13
C SER A 96 -17.54 27.62 -15.58
N GLN A 97 -18.64 28.32 -15.85
CA GLN A 97 -19.06 28.65 -17.21
C GLN A 97 -18.24 29.80 -17.83
N SER A 98 -17.93 30.87 -17.10
CA SER A 98 -16.97 31.89 -17.57
C SER A 98 -15.55 31.29 -17.73
N ALA A 99 -15.17 30.26 -16.97
CA ALA A 99 -13.93 29.51 -17.24
C ALA A 99 -14.01 28.70 -18.55
N LEU A 100 -15.12 27.99 -18.79
CA LEU A 100 -15.35 27.22 -20.03
C LEU A 100 -15.29 28.11 -21.28
N VAL A 101 -15.99 29.26 -21.28
CA VAL A 101 -16.01 30.21 -22.41
C VAL A 101 -14.61 30.77 -22.69
N ARG A 102 -13.85 31.14 -21.65
CA ARG A 102 -12.45 31.59 -21.81
C ARG A 102 -11.53 30.46 -22.29
N GLY A 103 -11.79 29.22 -21.89
CA GLY A 103 -11.11 28.02 -22.39
C GLY A 103 -11.32 27.78 -23.89
N GLU A 104 -12.56 27.86 -24.37
CA GLU A 104 -12.86 27.79 -25.80
C GLU A 104 -12.26 28.98 -26.57
N LEU A 105 -12.37 30.21 -26.06
CA LEU A 105 -11.73 31.38 -26.68
C LEU A 105 -10.20 31.20 -26.82
N GLN A 106 -9.56 30.54 -25.84
CA GLN A 106 -8.15 30.19 -25.90
C GLN A 106 -7.86 29.06 -26.90
N LYS A 107 -8.74 28.05 -27.03
CA LYS A 107 -8.64 27.01 -28.08
C LYS A 107 -8.76 27.63 -29.47
N THR A 108 -9.71 28.53 -29.71
CA THR A 108 -9.88 29.23 -31.00
C THR A 108 -8.65 30.07 -31.34
N ARG A 109 -8.11 30.83 -30.37
CA ARG A 109 -6.84 31.57 -30.55
C ARG A 109 -5.65 30.65 -30.86
N ARG A 110 -5.56 29.47 -30.23
CA ARG A 110 -4.52 28.47 -30.54
C ARG A 110 -4.69 27.86 -31.94
N LYS A 111 -5.93 27.58 -32.37
CA LYS A 111 -6.23 27.15 -33.76
C LYS A 111 -5.80 28.21 -34.78
N LEU A 112 -6.18 29.47 -34.57
CA LEU A 112 -5.81 30.60 -35.43
C LEU A 112 -4.29 30.75 -35.55
N ALA A 113 -3.57 30.79 -34.42
CA ALA A 113 -2.12 30.88 -34.41
C ALA A 113 -1.44 29.67 -35.09
N HIS A 114 -2.00 28.46 -34.93
CA HIS A 114 -1.51 27.27 -35.63
C HIS A 114 -1.75 27.37 -37.15
N MET A 115 -2.93 27.82 -37.59
CA MET A 115 -3.26 28.02 -39.00
C MET A 115 -2.37 29.09 -39.64
N GLN A 116 -2.16 30.24 -38.99
CA GLN A 116 -1.20 31.27 -39.42
C GLN A 116 0.22 30.69 -39.55
N SER A 117 0.65 29.87 -38.58
CA SER A 117 1.96 29.21 -38.58
C SER A 117 2.11 28.16 -39.70
N VAL A 118 1.05 27.42 -40.03
CA VAL A 118 1.00 26.47 -41.15
C VAL A 118 1.00 27.22 -42.49
N ALA A 119 0.16 28.25 -42.63
CA ALA A 119 0.09 29.08 -43.83
C ALA A 119 1.45 29.74 -44.12
N GLN A 120 2.16 30.24 -43.09
CA GLN A 120 3.49 30.80 -43.29
C GLN A 120 4.50 29.74 -43.75
N ARG A 121 4.57 28.56 -43.11
CA ARG A 121 5.43 27.47 -43.59
C ARG A 121 5.16 27.06 -45.03
N LEU A 122 3.88 27.07 -45.45
CA LEU A 122 3.50 26.77 -46.84
C LEU A 122 3.92 27.88 -47.82
N ARG A 123 3.89 29.16 -47.42
CA ARG A 123 4.47 30.27 -48.20
C ARG A 123 6.00 30.14 -48.32
N ASP A 124 6.68 29.81 -47.22
CA ASP A 124 8.14 29.66 -47.19
C ASP A 124 8.59 28.48 -48.07
N GLN A 125 7.87 27.35 -48.00
CA GLN A 125 8.06 26.20 -48.89
C GLN A 125 7.74 26.53 -50.35
N ALA A 126 6.66 27.26 -50.63
CA ALA A 126 6.32 27.71 -51.98
C ALA A 126 7.41 28.58 -52.60
N ALA A 127 7.93 29.56 -51.85
CA ALA A 127 9.04 30.40 -52.29
C ALA A 127 10.31 29.59 -52.53
N TRP A 128 10.59 28.60 -51.67
CA TRP A 128 11.70 27.66 -51.87
C TRP A 128 11.53 26.82 -53.15
N PHE A 129 10.34 26.26 -53.40
CA PHE A 129 10.07 25.50 -54.63
C PHE A 129 10.19 26.37 -55.89
N GLN A 130 9.67 27.60 -55.87
CA GLN A 130 9.84 28.55 -56.98
C GLN A 130 11.32 28.92 -57.22
N SER A 131 12.13 29.00 -56.16
CA SER A 131 13.60 29.19 -56.29
C SER A 131 14.35 28.01 -56.92
N LYS A 132 13.72 26.82 -56.99
CA LYS A 132 14.28 25.59 -57.59
C LYS A 132 13.68 25.26 -58.95
N ALA A 133 12.43 25.65 -59.22
CA ALA A 133 11.72 25.42 -60.47
C ALA A 133 10.81 26.62 -60.80
N PRO A 134 11.31 27.66 -61.49
CA PRO A 134 10.59 28.94 -61.66
C PRO A 134 9.31 28.85 -62.51
N ASN A 135 9.09 27.73 -63.21
CA ASN A 135 7.91 27.52 -64.07
C ASN A 135 6.82 26.63 -63.41
N LEU A 136 6.94 26.29 -62.12
CA LEU A 136 6.00 25.38 -61.44
C LEU A 136 4.94 26.17 -60.64
N SER A 137 3.69 26.13 -61.10
CA SER A 137 2.54 26.71 -60.38
C SER A 137 2.03 25.79 -59.26
N LEU A 138 1.66 26.36 -58.12
CA LEU A 138 1.08 25.63 -56.99
C LEU A 138 -0.34 25.09 -57.33
N PRO A 139 -0.78 23.97 -56.71
CA PRO A 139 -2.16 23.49 -56.84
C PRO A 139 -3.18 24.49 -56.29
N GLY A 140 -4.27 24.72 -57.02
CA GLY A 140 -5.35 25.66 -56.63
C GLY A 140 -6.04 25.32 -55.29
N GLN A 141 -5.89 24.09 -54.79
CA GLN A 141 -6.37 23.67 -53.47
C GLN A 141 -5.70 24.43 -52.30
N LEU A 142 -4.56 25.10 -52.53
CA LEU A 142 -3.94 26.00 -51.54
C LEU A 142 -4.53 27.42 -51.56
N GLN A 143 -5.39 27.76 -52.53
CA GLN A 143 -6.06 29.06 -52.61
C GLN A 143 -7.45 29.07 -51.92
N SER A 144 -7.92 27.92 -51.45
CA SER A 144 -9.21 27.76 -50.76
C SER A 144 -9.06 27.48 -49.26
N MET A 145 -8.04 28.05 -48.62
CA MET A 145 -8.00 28.13 -47.15
C MET A 145 -8.89 29.30 -46.69
N PRO A 146 -9.55 29.22 -45.52
CA PRO A 146 -10.31 30.34 -44.97
C PRO A 146 -9.47 31.60 -44.86
N THR A 147 -10.10 32.73 -45.15
CA THR A 147 -9.52 34.07 -45.07
C THR A 147 -9.35 34.50 -43.62
N GLU A 148 -8.52 35.52 -43.38
CA GLU A 148 -8.28 36.04 -42.02
C GLU A 148 -9.54 36.74 -41.44
N GLU A 149 -10.50 37.09 -42.30
CA GLU A 149 -11.82 37.64 -41.95
C GLU A 149 -12.78 36.57 -41.41
N ASP A 150 -12.87 35.38 -42.03
CA ASP A 150 -13.79 34.31 -41.62
C ASP A 150 -13.51 33.85 -40.17
N ALA A 151 -12.23 33.69 -39.82
CA ALA A 151 -11.81 33.30 -38.48
C ALA A 151 -11.84 34.47 -37.46
N ALA A 152 -12.06 35.71 -37.92
CA ALA A 152 -12.23 36.88 -37.07
C ALA A 152 -13.69 37.09 -36.67
N GLU A 153 -14.67 36.80 -37.53
CA GLU A 153 -16.10 36.87 -37.17
C GLU A 153 -16.45 35.87 -36.05
N ASP A 154 -16.08 34.59 -36.20
CA ASP A 154 -16.23 33.55 -35.16
C ASP A 154 -15.65 33.98 -33.79
N HIS A 155 -14.51 34.67 -33.80
CA HIS A 155 -13.87 35.16 -32.58
C HIS A 155 -14.59 36.38 -32.01
N ALA A 156 -15.03 37.30 -32.86
CA ALA A 156 -15.73 38.53 -32.48
C ALA A 156 -17.11 38.24 -31.86
N GLU A 157 -17.90 37.33 -32.43
CA GLU A 157 -19.20 36.95 -31.88
C GLU A 157 -19.06 36.35 -30.47
N LEU A 158 -18.10 35.44 -30.27
CA LEU A 158 -17.84 34.81 -28.97
C LEU A 158 -17.38 35.82 -27.91
N VAL A 159 -16.60 36.84 -28.27
CA VAL A 159 -16.24 37.94 -27.36
C VAL A 159 -17.49 38.75 -26.99
N GLN A 160 -18.28 39.19 -27.97
CA GLN A 160 -19.49 39.98 -27.71
C GLN A 160 -20.55 39.20 -26.92
N LEU A 161 -20.60 37.87 -27.03
CA LEU A 161 -21.47 37.01 -26.23
C LEU A 161 -20.99 36.96 -24.76
N HIS A 162 -19.68 36.80 -24.54
CA HIS A 162 -19.09 36.77 -23.21
C HIS A 162 -19.23 38.11 -22.47
N GLU A 163 -19.03 39.23 -23.16
CA GLU A 163 -19.20 40.59 -22.59
C GLU A 163 -20.66 40.87 -22.19
N ARG A 164 -21.63 40.38 -22.96
CA ARG A 164 -23.06 40.44 -22.60
C ARG A 164 -23.36 39.59 -21.36
N TRP A 165 -22.86 38.35 -21.31
CA TRP A 165 -23.02 37.45 -20.16
C TRP A 165 -22.49 38.05 -18.85
N GLU A 166 -21.24 38.55 -18.84
CA GLU A 166 -20.64 39.15 -17.65
C GLU A 166 -21.43 40.38 -17.16
N LYS A 167 -21.99 41.16 -18.08
CA LYS A 167 -22.82 42.35 -17.78
C LYS A 167 -24.19 41.98 -17.20
N ASP A 168 -24.90 41.02 -17.80
CA ASP A 168 -26.20 40.55 -17.31
C ASP A 168 -26.07 39.95 -15.89
N VAL A 169 -25.02 39.16 -15.65
CA VAL A 169 -24.71 38.58 -14.33
C VAL A 169 -24.37 39.66 -13.31
N ALA A 170 -23.60 40.69 -13.68
CA ALA A 170 -23.27 41.79 -12.78
C ALA A 170 -24.51 42.60 -12.36
N GLN A 171 -25.45 42.85 -13.29
CA GLN A 171 -26.72 43.52 -12.97
C GLN A 171 -27.58 42.67 -12.02
N LEU A 172 -27.73 41.37 -12.30
CA LEU A 172 -28.49 40.45 -11.44
C LEU A 172 -27.91 40.33 -10.02
N ALA A 173 -26.58 40.33 -9.88
CA ALA A 173 -25.91 40.32 -8.58
C ALA A 173 -26.21 41.59 -7.76
N ALA A 174 -26.31 42.76 -8.43
CA ALA A 174 -26.67 44.01 -7.77
C ALA A 174 -28.14 44.05 -7.33
N GLU A 175 -29.07 43.52 -8.14
CA GLU A 175 -30.50 43.46 -7.76
C GLU A 175 -30.75 42.51 -6.58
N LEU A 176 -30.09 41.35 -6.54
CA LEU A 176 -30.23 40.36 -5.47
C LEU A 176 -29.67 40.84 -4.12
N ALA A 177 -28.71 41.77 -4.11
CA ALA A 177 -28.18 42.37 -2.89
C ALA A 177 -29.12 43.39 -2.22
N GLY A 178 -30.21 43.79 -2.89
CA GLY A 178 -30.97 45.00 -2.54
C GLY A 178 -32.28 44.80 -1.75
N LYS A 179 -32.78 43.57 -1.54
CA LYS A 179 -34.09 43.34 -0.88
C LYS A 179 -34.13 42.06 -0.02
N PRO A 180 -34.83 42.08 1.14
CA PRO A 180 -35.18 40.86 1.84
C PRO A 180 -36.25 40.08 1.05
N PHE A 181 -36.03 38.78 0.88
CA PHE A 181 -37.00 37.88 0.23
C PHE A 181 -38.10 37.48 1.22
N THR A 182 -39.35 37.46 0.73
CA THR A 182 -40.46 36.72 1.34
C THR A 182 -40.83 35.55 0.41
N GLY A 183 -41.59 34.57 0.90
CA GLY A 183 -41.84 33.32 0.18
C GLY A 183 -42.41 33.50 -1.23
N GLU A 184 -41.90 32.68 -2.16
CA GLU A 184 -42.32 32.61 -3.58
C GLU A 184 -42.14 33.89 -4.42
N ASP A 185 -40.92 34.43 -4.53
CA ASP A 185 -40.59 35.49 -5.48
C ASP A 185 -40.67 35.00 -6.96
N PRO A 186 -41.55 35.56 -7.82
CA PRO A 186 -41.63 35.20 -9.24
C PRO A 186 -40.35 35.47 -10.04
N LYS A 187 -39.45 36.38 -9.60
CA LYS A 187 -38.14 36.60 -10.24
C LYS A 187 -37.30 35.32 -10.31
N ARG A 188 -37.47 34.40 -9.36
CA ARG A 188 -36.78 33.10 -9.40
C ARG A 188 -37.17 32.30 -10.64
N THR A 189 -38.47 32.27 -10.97
CA THR A 189 -39.00 31.59 -12.16
C THR A 189 -38.49 32.24 -13.44
N GLU A 190 -38.33 33.56 -13.43
CA GLU A 190 -37.77 34.34 -14.54
C GLU A 190 -36.28 34.02 -14.77
N LEU A 191 -35.46 33.92 -13.71
CA LEU A 191 -34.07 33.43 -13.79
C LEU A 191 -33.98 32.00 -14.34
N GLU A 192 -34.78 31.07 -13.82
CA GLU A 192 -34.76 29.66 -14.25
C GLU A 192 -35.16 29.51 -15.74
N GLN A 193 -35.95 30.44 -16.28
CA GLN A 193 -36.25 30.53 -17.71
C GLN A 193 -35.12 31.20 -18.52
N LEU A 194 -34.52 32.29 -18.04
CA LEU A 194 -33.44 33.00 -18.74
C LEU A 194 -32.20 32.11 -18.91
N VAL A 195 -31.81 31.36 -17.87
CA VAL A 195 -30.70 30.41 -17.93
C VAL A 195 -30.99 29.26 -18.90
N LYS A 196 -32.24 28.76 -18.95
CA LYS A 196 -32.66 27.77 -19.97
C LYS A 196 -32.60 28.34 -21.39
N LYS A 197 -32.95 29.61 -21.58
CA LYS A 197 -32.90 30.29 -22.88
C LYS A 197 -31.45 30.42 -23.38
N GLN A 198 -30.57 31.08 -22.62
CA GLN A 198 -29.19 31.30 -23.06
C GLN A 198 -28.40 29.99 -23.20
N LYS A 199 -28.68 28.97 -22.37
CA LYS A 199 -28.09 27.63 -22.58
C LYS A 199 -28.52 27.03 -23.92
N LYS A 200 -29.79 27.17 -24.32
CA LYS A 200 -30.30 26.68 -25.61
C LYS A 200 -29.67 27.43 -26.79
N GLU A 201 -29.44 28.74 -26.67
CA GLU A 201 -28.77 29.56 -27.68
C GLU A 201 -27.28 29.16 -27.83
N LEU A 202 -26.58 28.93 -26.70
CA LEU A 202 -25.20 28.42 -26.69
C LEU A 202 -25.10 27.00 -27.27
N ASP A 203 -26.05 26.12 -26.98
CA ASP A 203 -26.09 24.75 -27.53
C ASP A 203 -26.55 24.73 -29.00
N GLN A 204 -27.19 25.80 -29.51
CA GLN A 204 -27.46 26.01 -30.94
C GLN A 204 -26.21 26.48 -31.71
N LEU A 205 -25.38 27.37 -31.13
CA LEU A 205 -24.09 27.75 -31.73
C LEU A 205 -23.13 26.55 -31.86
N LYS A 206 -23.18 25.60 -30.93
CA LYS A 206 -22.47 24.30 -31.04
C LYS A 206 -23.06 23.35 -32.09
N GLY A 207 -24.24 23.65 -32.64
CA GLY A 207 -24.96 22.78 -33.58
C GLY A 207 -24.34 22.72 -34.98
N GLY A 208 -23.35 23.57 -35.28
CA GLY A 208 -22.68 23.68 -36.58
C GLY A 208 -21.69 22.56 -36.94
N GLY A 209 -21.58 21.46 -36.17
CA GLY A 209 -20.65 20.38 -36.54
C GLY A 209 -20.57 19.17 -35.61
N GLN A 210 -21.10 18.03 -36.10
CA GLN A 210 -20.72 16.66 -35.76
C GLN A 210 -20.94 16.16 -34.31
N GLU A 211 -20.56 14.90 -34.07
CA GLU A 211 -21.05 14.06 -32.96
C GLU A 211 -20.21 14.12 -31.68
N ARG A 212 -20.82 13.60 -30.60
CA ARG A 212 -20.35 13.66 -29.21
C ARG A 212 -19.11 12.78 -28.94
N SER A 213 -18.20 13.29 -28.10
CA SER A 213 -17.61 12.48 -27.02
C SER A 213 -17.05 13.34 -25.88
N LEU A 214 -17.14 12.82 -24.65
CA LEU A 214 -16.29 13.07 -23.46
C LEU A 214 -16.25 14.46 -22.77
N GLU A 215 -16.97 14.52 -21.64
CA GLU A 215 -16.47 14.67 -20.25
C GLU A 215 -15.59 15.84 -19.72
N SER A 216 -15.92 16.14 -18.46
CA SER A 216 -15.09 16.65 -17.33
C SER A 216 -14.83 18.15 -17.17
N GLU A 217 -14.73 18.55 -15.90
CA GLU A 217 -14.53 19.92 -15.37
C GLU A 217 -13.08 20.11 -14.95
N GLU A 218 -12.57 21.36 -14.87
CA GLU A 218 -11.49 21.63 -13.90
C GLU A 218 -11.30 23.11 -13.46
N SER A 219 -11.44 23.32 -12.14
CA SER A 219 -10.56 24.06 -11.20
C SER A 219 -10.19 25.56 -11.35
N GLN A 220 -9.40 26.02 -10.34
CA GLN A 220 -8.58 27.24 -10.22
C GLN A 220 -9.21 28.57 -9.74
N SER A 221 -8.50 29.49 -9.06
CA SER A 221 -7.25 29.45 -8.22
C SER A 221 -6.98 30.82 -7.55
N GLY A 222 -5.87 30.96 -6.79
CA GLY A 222 -5.30 32.24 -6.28
C GLY A 222 -4.53 32.06 -4.94
N SER A 223 -3.44 32.76 -4.61
CA SER A 223 -2.61 33.74 -5.37
C SER A 223 -1.21 33.96 -4.70
N GLU A 224 -0.19 34.24 -5.52
CA GLU A 224 0.99 35.16 -5.39
C GLU A 224 1.54 35.63 -4.01
N ASP A 225 2.82 35.98 -3.80
CA ASP A 225 4.18 35.69 -4.36
C ASP A 225 5.22 36.37 -3.38
N VAL A 226 6.56 36.52 -3.48
CA VAL A 226 7.68 36.18 -4.41
C VAL A 226 9.02 36.18 -3.63
N VAL A 227 10.10 35.53 -4.10
CA VAL A 227 11.52 35.99 -4.05
C VAL A 227 12.47 35.01 -4.77
N SER A 228 13.61 35.48 -5.27
CA SER A 228 14.47 34.77 -6.24
C SER A 228 15.43 33.71 -5.67
N LEU A 229 15.55 32.57 -6.37
CA LEU A 229 16.79 31.79 -6.47
C LEU A 229 16.90 31.13 -7.86
N ARG A 230 18.12 30.80 -8.30
CA ARG A 230 18.42 30.49 -9.72
C ARG A 230 17.83 29.15 -10.17
N LYS A 231 16.93 29.17 -11.16
CA LYS A 231 16.49 27.97 -11.90
C LYS A 231 17.64 27.43 -12.76
N THR A 232 18.01 26.17 -12.57
CA THR A 232 18.61 25.35 -13.63
C THR A 232 17.52 25.00 -14.64
N THR A 233 17.71 25.35 -15.90
CA THR A 233 16.72 25.18 -16.97
C THR A 233 16.65 23.74 -17.46
N TRP A 234 15.44 23.16 -17.44
CA TRP A 234 15.11 21.89 -18.10
C TRP A 234 13.94 22.09 -19.05
N GLY A 235 14.10 21.69 -20.31
CA GLY A 235 13.03 21.54 -21.32
C GLY A 235 12.41 22.84 -21.87
N SER A 236 12.61 23.11 -23.17
CA SER A 236 11.73 23.99 -23.95
C SER A 236 10.70 23.16 -24.75
N PRO A 237 9.57 23.76 -25.19
CA PRO A 237 8.53 23.04 -25.94
C PRO A 237 9.02 22.40 -27.25
N ASP A 238 10.08 22.95 -27.86
CA ASP A 238 10.65 22.51 -29.14
C ASP A 238 11.05 21.02 -29.14
N THR A 239 11.38 20.49 -27.96
CA THR A 239 11.79 19.10 -27.75
C THR A 239 10.71 18.07 -28.17
N VAL A 240 9.43 18.43 -28.13
CA VAL A 240 8.32 17.47 -28.35
C VAL A 240 8.16 17.08 -29.83
N ILE A 241 8.27 18.06 -30.75
CA ILE A 241 8.05 17.82 -32.19
C ILE A 241 9.19 16.97 -32.78
N VAL A 242 10.42 17.19 -32.32
CA VAL A 242 11.59 16.39 -32.72
C VAL A 242 11.50 14.94 -32.21
N ARG A 243 10.88 14.71 -31.05
CA ARG A 243 10.67 13.36 -30.50
C ARG A 243 9.72 12.52 -31.37
N GLN A 244 8.59 13.07 -31.83
CA GLN A 244 7.64 12.31 -32.66
C GLN A 244 8.27 11.85 -33.99
N PHE A 245 9.07 12.70 -34.65
CA PHE A 245 9.73 12.32 -35.91
C PHE A 245 10.80 11.22 -35.74
N ARG A 246 11.49 11.13 -34.59
CA ARG A 246 12.42 10.02 -34.32
C ARG A 246 11.72 8.67 -34.23
N HIS A 247 10.55 8.60 -33.59
CA HIS A 247 9.85 7.33 -33.35
C HIS A 247 9.33 6.67 -34.65
N ALA A 248 8.88 7.47 -35.62
CA ALA A 248 8.48 6.96 -36.94
C ALA A 248 9.65 6.31 -37.70
N ALA A 249 10.88 6.80 -37.54
CA ALA A 249 12.08 6.20 -38.11
C ALA A 249 12.56 4.97 -37.33
N PHE A 250 12.41 4.97 -36.00
CA PHE A 250 12.87 3.87 -35.12
C PHE A 250 12.14 2.54 -35.37
N ALA A 251 10.93 2.58 -35.97
CA ALA A 251 10.22 1.39 -36.42
C ALA A 251 10.84 0.73 -37.68
N LEU A 252 11.81 1.36 -38.34
CA LEU A 252 12.36 0.94 -39.65
C LEU A 252 13.91 0.97 -39.74
N ALA A 253 14.63 1.41 -38.71
CA ALA A 253 16.09 1.54 -38.73
C ALA A 253 16.76 0.90 -37.51
N SER A 254 17.56 -0.16 -37.73
CA SER A 254 18.23 -0.93 -36.67
C SER A 254 19.72 -0.55 -36.46
N SER A 255 20.10 0.70 -36.74
CA SER A 255 21.51 1.12 -36.92
C SER A 255 22.15 1.81 -35.72
N ASP A 256 21.40 2.54 -34.91
CA ASP A 256 21.97 3.45 -33.89
C ASP A 256 21.60 3.00 -32.45
N LEU A 257 22.59 2.45 -31.74
CA LEU A 257 22.50 1.96 -30.36
C LEU A 257 22.49 3.10 -29.31
N ALA A 258 21.66 4.12 -29.54
CA ALA A 258 21.49 5.27 -28.66
C ALA A 258 20.73 4.90 -27.38
N GLU A 259 21.46 4.40 -26.39
CA GLU A 259 21.16 4.42 -24.93
C GLU A 259 19.82 3.82 -24.45
N CYS A 260 19.05 3.15 -25.31
CA CYS A 260 17.72 2.66 -25.00
C CYS A 260 17.67 1.64 -23.84
N TYR A 261 16.83 1.95 -22.84
CA TYR A 261 16.45 1.06 -21.74
C TYR A 261 15.27 0.16 -22.13
N CYS A 262 15.33 -1.13 -21.81
CA CYS A 262 14.21 -2.04 -22.05
C CYS A 262 13.63 -2.59 -20.74
N ILE A 263 12.38 -2.24 -20.44
CA ILE A 263 11.65 -2.67 -19.24
C ILE A 263 10.73 -3.83 -19.64
N ILE A 264 10.73 -4.90 -18.85
CA ILE A 264 9.89 -6.09 -19.08
C ILE A 264 8.77 -6.11 -18.03
N GLY A 265 7.54 -5.83 -18.47
CA GLY A 265 6.30 -5.78 -17.69
C GLY A 265 5.81 -4.35 -17.37
N ALA A 266 4.60 -4.00 -17.80
CA ALA A 266 3.91 -2.75 -17.43
C ALA A 266 3.06 -2.91 -16.16
N GLY A 267 3.58 -3.63 -15.17
CA GLY A 267 3.08 -3.56 -13.80
C GLY A 267 3.41 -2.22 -13.14
N PRO A 268 2.91 -1.93 -11.92
CA PRO A 268 3.06 -0.64 -11.26
C PRO A 268 4.52 -0.17 -11.15
N ALA A 269 5.47 -1.08 -10.97
CA ALA A 269 6.90 -0.76 -10.90
C ALA A 269 7.50 -0.39 -12.27
N GLY A 270 7.07 -1.06 -13.35
CA GLY A 270 7.52 -0.79 -14.71
C GLY A 270 7.05 0.60 -15.16
N ILE A 271 5.75 0.89 -15.02
CA ILE A 271 5.20 2.21 -15.38
C ILE A 271 5.67 3.32 -14.42
N GLN A 272 6.01 3.03 -13.17
CA GLN A 272 6.63 4.01 -12.27
C GLN A 272 8.05 4.39 -12.70
N LEU A 273 8.85 3.41 -13.16
CA LEU A 273 10.20 3.66 -13.67
C LEU A 273 10.15 4.36 -15.03
N GLY A 274 9.27 3.91 -15.93
CA GLY A 274 8.98 4.57 -17.21
C GLY A 274 8.54 6.02 -17.02
N HIS A 275 7.71 6.31 -16.01
CA HIS A 275 7.33 7.69 -15.65
C HIS A 275 8.54 8.57 -15.36
N PHE A 276 9.50 8.10 -14.56
CA PHE A 276 10.71 8.88 -14.27
C PHE A 276 11.61 9.05 -15.51
N LEU A 277 11.75 8.00 -16.33
CA LEU A 277 12.52 8.07 -17.59
C LEU A 277 11.87 9.03 -18.61
N TYR A 278 10.55 9.02 -18.73
CA TYR A 278 9.77 9.90 -19.61
C TYR A 278 9.93 11.38 -19.23
N HIS A 279 9.73 11.72 -17.96
CA HIS A 279 9.91 13.10 -17.46
C HIS A 279 11.39 13.55 -17.47
N ALA A 280 12.35 12.62 -17.42
CA ALA A 280 13.77 12.89 -17.66
C ALA A 280 14.15 12.96 -19.15
N GLY A 281 13.23 12.60 -20.07
CA GLY A 281 13.47 12.61 -21.51
C GLY A 281 14.45 11.54 -22.00
N ARG A 282 14.48 10.37 -21.37
CA ARG A 282 15.32 9.23 -21.77
C ARG A 282 14.61 8.35 -22.79
N ASP A 283 15.37 7.71 -23.67
CA ASP A 283 14.85 6.73 -24.62
C ASP A 283 14.68 5.37 -23.91
N TYR A 284 13.45 4.83 -23.90
CA TYR A 284 13.13 3.55 -23.25
C TYR A 284 11.97 2.82 -23.95
N ILE A 285 11.75 1.56 -23.61
CA ILE A 285 10.60 0.78 -24.09
C ILE A 285 10.06 -0.21 -23.03
N ILE A 286 8.74 -0.14 -22.85
CA ILE A 286 7.74 -1.01 -22.22
C ILE A 286 7.37 -2.32 -22.93
N PHE A 287 7.81 -3.52 -22.54
CA PHE A 287 7.19 -4.75 -23.07
C PHE A 287 6.14 -5.32 -22.12
N GLU A 288 4.87 -5.25 -22.49
CA GLU A 288 3.75 -5.84 -21.73
C GLU A 288 3.07 -6.95 -22.53
N ARG A 289 2.84 -8.10 -21.90
CA ARG A 289 2.27 -9.29 -22.55
C ARG A 289 0.75 -9.20 -22.74
N ASN A 290 0.06 -8.37 -21.95
CA ASN A 290 -1.38 -8.13 -22.02
C ASN A 290 -1.70 -6.83 -22.80
N SER A 291 -2.99 -6.51 -22.95
CA SER A 291 -3.46 -5.35 -23.70
C SER A 291 -3.38 -4.01 -22.95
N HIS A 292 -3.15 -4.00 -21.63
CA HIS A 292 -3.16 -2.78 -20.80
C HIS A 292 -2.08 -2.82 -19.69
N ALA A 293 -1.77 -1.65 -19.14
CA ALA A 293 -0.95 -1.54 -17.94
C ALA A 293 -1.68 -2.11 -16.72
N GLY A 294 -0.95 -2.74 -15.80
CA GLY A 294 -1.50 -3.23 -14.54
C GLY A 294 -2.37 -4.50 -14.61
N SER A 295 -2.57 -5.14 -15.78
CA SER A 295 -3.52 -6.25 -15.96
C SER A 295 -3.33 -7.49 -15.05
N PHE A 296 -2.21 -7.63 -14.33
CA PHE A 296 -2.13 -8.58 -13.20
C PHE A 296 -3.27 -8.37 -12.18
N PHE A 297 -3.62 -7.11 -11.91
CA PHE A 297 -4.66 -6.75 -10.94
C PHE A 297 -6.09 -6.94 -11.47
N GLU A 298 -6.28 -7.20 -12.75
CA GLU A 298 -7.56 -7.65 -13.31
C GLU A 298 -7.89 -9.08 -12.82
N LYS A 299 -6.89 -9.96 -12.69
CA LYS A 299 -7.07 -11.32 -12.12
C LYS A 299 -6.88 -11.37 -10.61
N PHE A 300 -6.01 -10.55 -10.01
CA PHE A 300 -5.60 -10.69 -8.60
C PHE A 300 -5.79 -9.43 -7.74
N PRO A 301 -6.12 -9.54 -6.44
CA PRO A 301 -6.59 -10.74 -5.74
C PRO A 301 -7.87 -11.32 -6.37
N ARG A 302 -8.09 -12.63 -6.23
CA ARG A 302 -9.24 -13.33 -6.86
C ARG A 302 -10.56 -12.75 -6.35
N HIS A 303 -10.66 -12.62 -5.03
CA HIS A 303 -11.83 -12.08 -4.32
C HIS A 303 -11.84 -10.54 -4.26
N ARG A 304 -11.19 -9.91 -5.27
CA ARG A 304 -11.14 -8.47 -5.61
C ARG A 304 -10.79 -7.45 -4.51
N LYS A 305 -10.61 -7.82 -3.24
CA LYS A 305 -10.35 -6.88 -2.13
C LYS A 305 -8.87 -6.77 -1.77
N LEU A 306 -8.28 -5.59 -1.92
CA LEU A 306 -6.86 -5.34 -1.67
C LEU A 306 -6.48 -5.38 -0.17
N ILE A 307 -5.20 -5.62 0.12
CA ILE A 307 -4.62 -5.57 1.49
C ILE A 307 -3.89 -4.26 1.81
N SER A 308 -3.76 -3.38 0.81
CA SER A 308 -3.02 -2.12 0.88
C SER A 308 -3.89 -0.99 1.43
N LEU A 309 -3.37 -0.30 2.46
CA LEU A 309 -4.04 0.78 3.17
C LEU A 309 -4.39 1.96 2.24
N ASN A 310 -5.60 2.47 2.36
CA ASN A 310 -6.10 3.63 1.61
C ASN A 310 -6.59 4.72 2.57
N LYS A 311 -5.69 5.29 3.38
CA LYS A 311 -6.04 6.37 4.33
C LYS A 311 -6.14 7.70 3.59
N ARG A 312 -7.37 8.11 3.30
CA ARG A 312 -7.72 9.24 2.41
C ARG A 312 -7.39 10.64 2.93
N SER A 313 -7.27 10.78 4.25
CA SER A 313 -7.04 12.05 4.93
C SER A 313 -6.05 11.86 6.07
N VAL A 314 -5.10 12.79 6.15
CA VAL A 314 -4.22 13.05 7.29
C VAL A 314 -4.72 14.29 8.04
N ARG A 315 -4.08 14.66 9.15
CA ARG A 315 -4.38 15.92 9.86
C ARG A 315 -3.97 17.11 8.99
N ASP A 316 -4.67 18.24 9.12
CA ASP A 316 -4.35 19.49 8.44
C ASP A 316 -2.91 19.95 8.75
N GLY A 317 -2.30 20.69 7.82
CA GLY A 317 -0.92 21.16 7.92
C GLY A 317 0.16 20.14 7.51
N ARG A 318 -0.19 18.88 7.20
CA ARG A 318 0.75 17.89 6.65
C ARG A 318 0.80 17.92 5.13
N GLY A 319 1.98 17.68 4.56
CA GLY A 319 2.23 17.75 3.12
C GLY A 319 1.87 16.49 2.34
N HIS A 320 2.00 16.59 1.01
CA HIS A 320 1.74 15.49 0.09
C HIS A 320 2.77 14.35 0.23
N ASP A 321 4.01 14.63 0.65
CA ASP A 321 4.98 13.56 0.95
C ASP A 321 4.54 12.80 2.21
N PHE A 322 4.08 13.49 3.26
CA PHE A 322 3.56 12.81 4.45
C PHE A 322 2.35 11.92 4.16
N ALA A 323 1.39 12.38 3.35
CA ALA A 323 0.20 11.60 3.00
C ALA A 323 0.55 10.22 2.38
N PHE A 324 1.66 10.13 1.65
CA PHE A 324 2.16 8.87 1.10
C PHE A 324 2.62 7.85 2.17
N ARG A 325 2.79 8.21 3.45
CA ARG A 325 2.95 7.23 4.54
C ARG A 325 1.71 6.32 4.69
N HIS A 326 0.53 6.79 4.28
CA HIS A 326 -0.74 6.10 4.51
C HIS A 326 -1.58 5.84 3.24
N ASP A 327 -1.18 6.37 2.08
CA ASP A 327 -1.60 5.86 0.75
C ASP A 327 -0.63 4.76 0.29
N TRP A 328 -1.11 3.50 0.32
CA TRP A 328 -0.34 2.32 -0.06
C TRP A 328 -0.56 1.83 -1.49
N ASN A 329 -1.31 2.58 -2.31
CA ASN A 329 -1.80 2.15 -3.63
C ASN A 329 -1.34 3.09 -4.76
N SER A 330 -1.26 4.39 -4.52
CA SER A 330 -0.89 5.38 -5.54
C SER A 330 0.62 5.43 -5.80
N LEU A 331 1.00 5.78 -7.03
CA LEU A 331 2.37 5.98 -7.49
C LEU A 331 2.82 7.44 -7.30
N ILE A 332 4.13 7.68 -7.41
CA ILE A 332 4.74 9.01 -7.40
C ILE A 332 4.52 9.62 -8.78
N ASP A 333 3.66 10.62 -8.85
CA ASP A 333 3.35 11.38 -10.06
C ASP A 333 4.18 12.67 -10.13
N MET A 334 4.86 12.87 -11.27
CA MET A 334 5.70 14.03 -11.57
C MET A 334 4.95 15.15 -12.31
N ARG A 335 3.73 14.91 -12.78
CA ARG A 335 2.92 15.94 -13.47
C ARG A 335 2.51 17.07 -12.51
N GLU A 336 2.25 18.24 -13.09
CA GLU A 336 1.60 19.36 -12.39
C GLU A 336 0.13 19.05 -12.11
N ASN A 337 -0.65 18.70 -13.14
CA ASN A 337 -1.94 18.03 -12.95
C ASN A 337 -1.75 16.51 -12.90
N ARG A 338 -1.96 15.93 -11.72
CA ARG A 338 -1.64 14.52 -11.41
C ARG A 338 -2.82 13.61 -11.66
N THR A 339 -2.55 12.36 -12.06
CA THR A 339 -3.59 11.32 -12.12
C THR A 339 -4.26 11.19 -10.75
N LEU A 340 -5.59 11.30 -10.74
CA LEU A 340 -6.41 11.25 -9.53
C LEU A 340 -6.07 10.01 -8.68
N PRO A 341 -5.50 10.15 -7.46
CA PRO A 341 -4.97 9.03 -6.70
C PRO A 341 -6.05 8.13 -6.11
N VAL A 342 -5.70 6.89 -5.74
CA VAL A 342 -6.64 5.87 -5.23
C VAL A 342 -7.38 6.35 -3.97
N THR A 343 -6.72 7.17 -3.15
CA THR A 343 -7.29 7.86 -1.97
C THR A 343 -8.42 8.84 -2.29
N LYS A 344 -8.51 9.33 -3.54
CA LYS A 344 -9.65 10.12 -4.02
C LYS A 344 -10.70 9.25 -4.71
N ARG A 345 -10.29 8.18 -5.42
CA ARG A 345 -11.18 7.26 -6.15
C ARG A 345 -12.07 6.39 -5.23
N SER A 346 -11.51 5.76 -4.19
CA SER A 346 -12.29 4.94 -3.24
C SER A 346 -12.43 5.61 -1.87
N LYS A 347 -13.57 5.37 -1.22
CA LYS A 347 -13.85 5.72 0.19
C LYS A 347 -13.37 4.67 1.19
N GLU A 348 -13.11 3.44 0.74
CA GLU A 348 -12.76 2.30 1.58
C GLU A 348 -11.32 2.35 2.10
N LEU A 349 -11.07 1.76 3.28
CA LEU A 349 -9.72 1.64 3.86
C LEU A 349 -8.87 0.54 3.17
N PHE A 350 -9.53 -0.45 2.58
CA PHE A 350 -8.97 -1.59 1.86
C PHE A 350 -9.78 -1.78 0.57
N PRO A 351 -9.44 -1.05 -0.51
CA PRO A 351 -10.33 -0.87 -1.65
C PRO A 351 -10.44 -2.09 -2.56
N ALA A 352 -11.51 -2.13 -3.35
CA ALA A 352 -11.60 -3.02 -4.52
C ALA A 352 -10.41 -2.84 -5.49
N ALA A 353 -9.92 -3.94 -6.04
CA ALA A 353 -8.75 -4.02 -6.90
C ALA A 353 -8.96 -3.35 -8.27
N ASP A 354 -10.20 -3.29 -8.73
CA ASP A 354 -10.60 -2.64 -9.98
C ASP A 354 -10.28 -1.14 -9.94
N VAL A 355 -10.42 -0.50 -8.78
CA VAL A 355 -10.01 0.91 -8.55
C VAL A 355 -8.50 1.12 -8.75
N LEU A 356 -7.69 0.10 -8.45
CA LEU A 356 -6.25 0.11 -8.71
C LEU A 356 -5.95 -0.17 -10.19
N VAL A 357 -6.70 -1.06 -10.85
CA VAL A 357 -6.57 -1.30 -12.30
C VAL A 357 -6.79 -0.01 -13.09
N ASP A 358 -7.89 0.71 -12.84
CA ASP A 358 -8.21 1.94 -13.56
C ASP A 358 -7.20 3.06 -13.24
N TYR A 359 -6.76 3.18 -11.98
CA TYR A 359 -5.68 4.10 -11.62
C TYR A 359 -4.38 3.83 -12.38
N LEU A 360 -3.98 2.56 -12.54
CA LEU A 360 -2.74 2.19 -13.24
C LEU A 360 -2.83 2.43 -14.75
N ARG A 361 -4.02 2.24 -15.35
CA ARG A 361 -4.28 2.58 -16.76
C ARG A 361 -4.14 4.08 -17.00
N ASP A 362 -4.82 4.90 -16.21
CA ASP A 362 -4.76 6.36 -16.31
C ASP A 362 -3.35 6.90 -16.07
N PHE A 363 -2.63 6.35 -15.08
CA PHE A 363 -1.27 6.76 -14.77
C PHE A 363 -0.30 6.49 -15.94
N ALA A 364 -0.49 5.35 -16.62
CA ALA A 364 0.32 4.92 -17.76
C ALA A 364 -0.02 5.61 -19.09
N ALA A 365 -1.13 6.35 -19.20
CA ALA A 365 -1.64 6.86 -20.47
C ALA A 365 -0.64 7.75 -21.23
N GLU A 366 0.12 8.60 -20.52
CA GLU A 366 1.16 9.46 -21.14
C GLU A 366 2.37 8.68 -21.68
N GLN A 367 2.56 7.44 -21.23
CA GLN A 367 3.64 6.55 -21.64
C GLN A 367 3.21 5.59 -22.76
N SER A 368 2.00 5.73 -23.31
CA SER A 368 1.41 4.79 -24.27
C SER A 368 2.28 4.54 -25.50
N ASP A 369 2.89 5.58 -26.10
CA ASP A 369 3.85 5.45 -27.21
C ASP A 369 5.09 4.61 -26.85
N PHE A 370 5.44 4.58 -25.56
CA PHE A 370 6.60 3.86 -25.01
C PHE A 370 6.23 2.45 -24.49
N ILE A 371 4.93 2.09 -24.43
CA ILE A 371 4.47 0.78 -23.95
C ILE A 371 3.93 -0.07 -25.11
N ARG A 372 4.70 -1.09 -25.49
CA ARG A 372 4.28 -2.15 -26.41
C ARG A 372 3.44 -3.18 -25.64
N TYR A 373 2.13 -3.00 -25.73
CA TYR A 373 1.13 -3.99 -25.30
C TYR A 373 1.12 -5.23 -26.21
N ASN A 374 0.51 -6.32 -25.73
CA ASN A 374 0.41 -7.64 -26.38
C ASN A 374 1.76 -8.25 -26.84
N SER A 375 2.87 -7.72 -26.31
CA SER A 375 4.24 -7.96 -26.73
C SER A 375 4.96 -8.83 -25.70
N LYS A 376 4.55 -10.09 -25.64
CA LYS A 376 5.14 -11.09 -24.74
C LYS A 376 6.59 -11.39 -25.14
N VAL A 377 7.54 -11.07 -24.24
CA VAL A 377 8.94 -11.47 -24.37
C VAL A 377 9.05 -12.99 -24.30
N LYS A 378 9.70 -13.58 -25.30
CA LYS A 378 9.95 -15.02 -25.41
C LYS A 378 11.37 -15.40 -25.01
N GLN A 379 12.34 -14.52 -25.25
CA GLN A 379 13.73 -14.71 -24.87
C GLN A 379 14.41 -13.37 -24.61
N VAL A 380 15.23 -13.29 -23.56
CA VAL A 380 16.30 -12.30 -23.42
C VAL A 380 17.63 -13.06 -23.46
N SER A 381 18.57 -12.52 -24.22
CA SER A 381 19.97 -13.00 -24.28
C SER A 381 20.94 -11.83 -24.33
N ARG A 382 22.22 -12.09 -24.09
CA ARG A 382 23.31 -11.13 -24.27
C ARG A 382 24.11 -11.46 -25.52
N GLU A 383 24.37 -10.46 -26.34
CA GLU A 383 25.15 -10.55 -27.57
C GLU A 383 26.42 -9.69 -27.44
N GLN A 384 27.54 -10.20 -27.97
CA GLN A 384 28.81 -9.46 -28.03
C GLN A 384 28.95 -8.89 -29.44
N LEU A 385 28.84 -7.58 -29.56
CA LEU A 385 29.06 -6.84 -30.81
C LEU A 385 30.44 -6.15 -30.77
N GLU A 386 30.91 -5.70 -31.93
CA GLU A 386 32.17 -4.94 -32.08
C GLU A 386 32.19 -3.66 -31.23
N GLN A 387 31.01 -3.07 -31.00
CA GLN A 387 30.80 -1.86 -30.22
C GLN A 387 30.63 -2.11 -28.71
N GLY A 388 30.54 -3.37 -28.27
CA GLY A 388 30.34 -3.73 -26.86
C GLY A 388 29.32 -4.85 -26.63
N GLN A 389 28.96 -5.09 -25.37
CA GLN A 389 27.88 -6.02 -25.02
C GLN A 389 26.52 -5.32 -25.11
N VAL A 390 25.55 -6.00 -25.71
CA VAL A 390 24.14 -5.56 -25.76
C VAL A 390 23.23 -6.68 -25.29
N PHE A 391 22.03 -6.32 -24.85
CA PHE A 391 20.95 -7.28 -24.66
C PHE A 391 20.10 -7.35 -25.92
N THR A 392 19.69 -8.57 -26.27
CA THR A 392 18.80 -8.87 -27.39
C THR A 392 17.52 -9.46 -26.82
N ILE A 393 16.39 -8.78 -27.03
CA ILE A 393 15.06 -9.17 -26.56
C ILE A 393 14.26 -9.65 -27.76
N ARG A 394 13.82 -10.91 -27.73
CA ARG A 394 13.00 -11.53 -28.77
C ARG A 394 11.56 -11.70 -28.27
N LEU A 395 10.60 -11.19 -29.02
CA LEU A 395 9.16 -11.35 -28.75
C LEU A 395 8.63 -12.70 -29.25
N GLU A 396 7.43 -13.05 -28.81
CA GLU A 396 6.71 -14.23 -29.30
C GLU A 396 6.36 -14.12 -30.79
N THR A 397 6.17 -12.90 -31.32
CA THR A 397 6.04 -12.57 -32.76
C THR A 397 7.34 -12.77 -33.56
N ALA A 398 8.44 -13.16 -32.91
CA ALA A 398 9.80 -13.23 -33.43
C ALA A 398 10.46 -11.88 -33.79
N GLU A 399 9.77 -10.74 -33.63
CA GLU A 399 10.42 -9.42 -33.57
C GLU A 399 11.54 -9.40 -32.53
N THR A 400 12.58 -8.61 -32.79
CA THR A 400 13.80 -8.59 -31.98
C THR A 400 14.28 -7.16 -31.78
N PHE A 401 14.52 -6.79 -30.52
CA PHE A 401 14.95 -5.46 -30.08
C PHE A 401 16.33 -5.56 -29.43
N ARG A 402 17.15 -4.52 -29.56
CA ARG A 402 18.48 -4.43 -28.92
C ARG A 402 18.50 -3.27 -27.92
N CYS A 403 19.06 -3.53 -26.74
CA CYS A 403 19.00 -2.65 -25.58
C CYS A 403 20.38 -2.57 -24.92
N ARG A 404 20.77 -1.39 -24.41
CA ARG A 404 22.01 -1.25 -23.63
C ARG A 404 21.86 -1.90 -22.25
N GLU A 405 20.69 -1.70 -21.63
CA GLU A 405 20.36 -2.19 -20.29
C GLU A 405 18.91 -2.70 -20.25
N VAL A 406 18.67 -3.72 -19.43
CA VAL A 406 17.36 -4.37 -19.29
C VAL A 406 16.91 -4.33 -17.85
N ILE A 407 15.65 -3.94 -17.61
CA ILE A 407 15.05 -3.90 -16.28
C ILE A 407 13.91 -4.91 -16.21
N LEU A 408 14.06 -5.91 -15.34
CA LEU A 408 13.04 -6.90 -15.04
C LEU A 408 12.01 -6.29 -14.07
N ALA A 409 10.78 -6.07 -14.53
CA ALA A 409 9.68 -5.48 -13.76
C ALA A 409 8.41 -6.36 -13.75
N HIS A 410 8.50 -7.60 -14.24
CA HIS A 410 7.35 -8.50 -14.50
C HIS A 410 6.71 -9.12 -13.25
N GLY A 411 7.30 -8.91 -12.07
CA GLY A 411 6.76 -9.38 -10.79
C GLY A 411 6.86 -10.90 -10.58
N LEU A 412 6.10 -11.40 -9.61
CA LEU A 412 6.01 -12.83 -9.29
C LEU A 412 4.79 -13.41 -10.03
N THR A 413 5.04 -14.27 -11.02
CA THR A 413 4.01 -14.72 -11.98
C THR A 413 3.88 -16.23 -12.11
N VAL A 414 4.84 -17.01 -11.59
CA VAL A 414 4.81 -18.49 -11.64
C VAL A 414 4.26 -19.04 -10.33
N PRO A 415 3.09 -19.70 -10.31
CA PRO A 415 2.51 -20.26 -9.09
C PRO A 415 3.21 -21.56 -8.67
N ARG A 416 3.45 -21.71 -7.36
CA ARG A 416 4.11 -22.88 -6.77
C ARG A 416 3.17 -24.09 -6.75
N GLN A 417 3.44 -25.07 -7.60
CA GLN A 417 2.63 -26.28 -7.77
C GLN A 417 2.66 -27.24 -6.57
N GLY A 418 3.80 -27.34 -5.87
CA GLY A 418 3.95 -28.21 -4.70
C GLY A 418 3.99 -29.71 -4.99
N HIS A 419 4.37 -30.15 -6.20
CA HIS A 419 4.43 -31.57 -6.60
C HIS A 419 5.25 -32.49 -5.68
N SER A 420 6.18 -31.95 -4.88
CA SER A 420 6.89 -32.69 -3.83
C SER A 420 6.05 -32.90 -2.58
N MET A 421 5.28 -31.90 -2.17
CA MET A 421 4.47 -31.89 -0.95
C MET A 421 3.12 -32.58 -1.11
N ILE A 422 2.64 -32.77 -2.33
CA ILE A 422 1.31 -33.34 -2.62
C ILE A 422 1.46 -34.57 -3.54
N ASP A 423 0.98 -35.72 -3.08
CA ASP A 423 0.55 -36.82 -3.96
C ASP A 423 -0.93 -36.64 -4.32
N GLY A 424 -1.33 -36.95 -5.56
CA GLY A 424 -2.66 -36.61 -6.07
C GLY A 424 -2.84 -35.11 -6.40
N VAL A 425 -1.77 -34.40 -6.75
CA VAL A 425 -1.77 -32.95 -7.05
C VAL A 425 -2.76 -32.55 -8.16
N ASP A 426 -3.06 -33.47 -9.08
CA ASP A 426 -3.96 -33.25 -10.20
C ASP A 426 -5.46 -33.29 -9.79
N LEU A 427 -5.76 -33.55 -8.50
CA LEU A 427 -7.08 -33.46 -7.87
C LEU A 427 -7.32 -32.14 -7.11
N VAL A 428 -6.34 -31.22 -7.15
CA VAL A 428 -6.26 -29.99 -6.34
C VAL A 428 -6.56 -28.75 -7.17
N ASP A 429 -7.59 -28.01 -6.76
CA ASP A 429 -7.95 -26.72 -7.31
C ASP A 429 -6.84 -25.68 -7.05
N SER A 430 -6.67 -24.76 -7.99
CA SER A 430 -5.54 -23.83 -7.98
C SER A 430 -6.04 -22.41 -7.68
N TYR A 431 -5.49 -21.75 -6.64
CA TYR A 431 -5.90 -20.39 -6.27
C TYR A 431 -5.91 -19.43 -7.46
N GLU A 432 -4.94 -19.54 -8.37
CA GLU A 432 -4.87 -18.70 -9.56
C GLU A 432 -6.10 -18.78 -10.47
N ASP A 433 -6.88 -19.86 -10.42
CA ASP A 433 -8.03 -20.13 -11.29
C ASP A 433 -9.37 -20.25 -10.52
N MET A 434 -9.36 -20.12 -9.19
CA MET A 434 -10.56 -19.96 -8.37
C MET A 434 -11.49 -18.86 -8.91
N PRO A 435 -12.84 -18.99 -8.80
CA PRO A 435 -13.77 -17.92 -9.13
C PRO A 435 -13.61 -16.68 -8.21
N ALA A 436 -14.21 -15.56 -8.61
CA ALA A 436 -14.15 -14.32 -7.84
C ALA A 436 -15.03 -14.35 -6.57
N THR A 437 -16.22 -14.96 -6.67
CA THR A 437 -17.16 -15.24 -5.58
C THR A 437 -17.05 -16.70 -5.13
N GLY A 438 -17.57 -17.02 -3.94
CA GLY A 438 -17.62 -18.39 -3.43
C GLY A 438 -18.87 -19.19 -3.82
N GLU A 439 -19.77 -18.63 -4.63
CA GLU A 439 -21.10 -19.20 -4.94
C GLU A 439 -21.06 -20.63 -5.52
N SER A 440 -19.99 -21.00 -6.25
CA SER A 440 -19.80 -22.38 -6.75
C SER A 440 -19.41 -23.39 -5.65
N PHE A 441 -19.27 -22.96 -4.41
CA PHE A 441 -18.95 -23.75 -3.22
C PHE A 441 -20.10 -23.77 -2.19
N GLU A 442 -21.28 -23.30 -2.58
CA GLU A 442 -22.50 -23.35 -1.77
C GLU A 442 -22.77 -24.75 -1.20
N GLY A 443 -22.88 -24.85 0.13
CA GLY A 443 -23.10 -26.09 0.86
C GLY A 443 -21.94 -27.10 0.86
N LYS A 444 -20.77 -26.76 0.31
CA LYS A 444 -19.63 -27.68 0.18
C LYS A 444 -18.61 -27.57 1.30
N SER A 445 -17.88 -28.67 1.51
CA SER A 445 -16.70 -28.76 2.37
C SER A 445 -15.41 -28.46 1.60
N VAL A 446 -14.52 -27.63 2.16
CA VAL A 446 -13.32 -27.15 1.46
C VAL A 446 -12.08 -27.23 2.34
N MET A 447 -10.97 -27.73 1.78
CA MET A 447 -9.65 -27.65 2.41
C MET A 447 -8.73 -26.70 1.65
N ILE A 448 -8.01 -25.82 2.37
CA ILE A 448 -7.07 -24.84 1.82
C ILE A 448 -5.66 -25.19 2.29
N LEU A 449 -4.74 -25.39 1.35
CA LEU A 449 -3.34 -25.73 1.63
C LEU A 449 -2.47 -24.47 1.57
N GLY A 450 -2.09 -23.96 2.74
CA GLY A 450 -1.20 -22.81 2.92
C GLY A 450 -1.75 -21.71 3.83
N MET A 451 -0.85 -20.85 4.33
CA MET A 451 -1.13 -19.79 5.32
C MET A 451 -0.60 -18.42 4.87
N GLY A 452 -0.60 -18.17 3.55
CA GLY A 452 -0.29 -16.86 2.97
C GLY A 452 -1.54 -15.98 2.86
N ASN A 453 -1.38 -14.67 2.61
CA ASN A 453 -2.52 -13.76 2.45
C ASN A 453 -3.53 -14.22 1.37
N ALA A 454 -3.09 -14.97 0.35
CA ALA A 454 -3.96 -15.62 -0.65
C ALA A 454 -4.87 -16.71 -0.04
N ALA A 455 -4.34 -17.57 0.84
CA ALA A 455 -5.15 -18.56 1.54
C ALA A 455 -6.19 -17.93 2.45
N LEU A 456 -5.82 -16.85 3.15
CA LEU A 456 -6.70 -16.17 4.09
C LEU A 456 -7.81 -15.34 3.40
N GLU A 457 -7.62 -14.82 2.18
CA GLU A 457 -8.77 -14.30 1.41
C GLU A 457 -9.68 -15.40 0.88
N THR A 458 -9.12 -16.55 0.47
CA THR A 458 -9.94 -17.67 0.01
C THR A 458 -10.78 -18.24 1.14
N ALA A 459 -10.22 -18.41 2.33
CA ALA A 459 -11.01 -18.77 3.51
C ALA A 459 -12.11 -17.74 3.77
N GLN A 460 -11.75 -16.45 3.89
CA GLN A 460 -12.70 -15.38 4.21
C GLN A 460 -13.82 -15.18 3.17
N GLU A 461 -13.58 -15.47 1.89
CA GLU A 461 -14.63 -15.43 0.87
C GLU A 461 -15.50 -16.70 0.89
N LEU A 462 -14.90 -17.88 0.97
CA LEU A 462 -15.62 -19.15 0.92
C LEU A 462 -16.48 -19.42 2.17
N GLN A 463 -16.04 -18.97 3.35
CA GLN A 463 -16.75 -19.07 4.64
C GLN A 463 -18.21 -18.60 4.63
N LYS A 464 -18.65 -17.84 3.61
CA LYS A 464 -20.04 -17.36 3.46
C LYS A 464 -20.97 -18.38 2.80
N TYR A 465 -20.42 -19.38 2.11
CA TYR A 465 -21.13 -20.32 1.22
C TYR A 465 -20.86 -21.78 1.60
N THR A 466 -19.66 -22.09 2.09
CA THR A 466 -19.22 -23.45 2.45
C THR A 466 -19.84 -23.96 3.75
N SER A 467 -20.00 -25.28 3.89
CA SER A 467 -20.37 -25.92 5.16
C SER A 467 -19.25 -25.93 6.20
N GLU A 468 -17.99 -25.97 5.74
CA GLU A 468 -16.77 -25.97 6.57
C GLU A 468 -15.54 -25.62 5.73
N VAL A 469 -14.60 -24.88 6.32
CA VAL A 469 -13.29 -24.53 5.76
C VAL A 469 -12.15 -25.03 6.66
N HIS A 470 -11.33 -25.93 6.13
CA HIS A 470 -10.13 -26.45 6.81
C HIS A 470 -8.87 -25.83 6.21
N LEU A 471 -8.16 -24.97 6.94
CA LEU A 471 -6.88 -24.43 6.51
C LEU A 471 -5.74 -25.27 7.14
N LEU A 472 -4.98 -25.97 6.29
CA LEU A 472 -3.78 -26.72 6.68
C LEU A 472 -2.52 -26.03 6.16
N ALA A 473 -1.52 -25.86 7.00
CA ALA A 473 -0.29 -25.18 6.62
C ALA A 473 0.97 -25.74 7.29
N ARG A 474 2.09 -25.09 6.95
CA ARG A 474 3.40 -25.30 7.59
C ARG A 474 3.71 -24.18 8.58
N PRO A 475 4.46 -24.48 9.64
CA PRO A 475 5.01 -23.48 10.53
C PRO A 475 5.87 -22.48 9.77
N ARG A 476 6.03 -21.28 10.34
CA ARG A 476 6.90 -20.25 9.78
C ARG A 476 7.74 -19.63 10.89
N ALA A 477 9.07 -19.71 10.75
CA ALA A 477 10.02 -19.08 11.67
C ALA A 477 9.65 -17.62 12.02
N LEU A 478 9.53 -17.35 13.32
CA LEU A 478 9.10 -16.05 13.86
C LEU A 478 10.32 -15.12 14.09
N PRO A 479 10.13 -13.78 14.15
CA PRO A 479 11.20 -12.85 14.53
C PRO A 479 11.82 -13.14 15.91
N GLU A 480 10.98 -13.53 16.88
CA GLU A 480 11.36 -13.92 18.25
C GLU A 480 12.13 -15.25 18.36
N GLY A 481 12.33 -15.96 17.24
CA GLY A 481 12.77 -17.35 17.24
C GLY A 481 11.60 -18.32 17.44
N GLY A 482 11.87 -19.62 17.32
CA GLY A 482 10.82 -20.62 17.16
C GLY A 482 9.99 -20.41 15.89
N GLU A 483 8.80 -21.01 15.84
CA GLU A 483 7.94 -20.99 14.65
C GLU A 483 6.46 -20.84 15.00
N GLY A 484 5.67 -20.36 14.03
CA GLY A 484 4.21 -20.34 14.15
C GLY A 484 3.54 -19.48 13.09
N VAL A 485 2.48 -18.78 13.50
CA VAL A 485 1.65 -17.96 12.62
C VAL A 485 2.18 -16.52 12.58
N ARG A 486 2.91 -16.16 11.51
CA ARG A 486 3.38 -14.77 11.34
C ARG A 486 2.23 -13.84 10.95
N PHE A 487 1.82 -12.99 11.89
CA PHE A 487 0.89 -11.88 11.67
C PHE A 487 1.63 -10.55 11.43
N ALA A 488 1.11 -9.71 10.54
CA ALA A 488 1.74 -8.45 10.15
C ALA A 488 1.76 -7.39 11.27
N TYR A 489 0.90 -7.51 12.28
CA TYR A 489 0.96 -6.61 13.45
C TYR A 489 2.08 -7.01 14.43
N GLN A 490 2.31 -8.31 14.65
CA GLN A 490 3.39 -8.81 15.51
C GLN A 490 4.77 -8.74 14.86
N THR A 491 4.85 -8.92 13.54
CA THR A 491 6.13 -8.97 12.81
C THR A 491 6.51 -7.63 12.17
N HIS A 492 5.63 -6.63 12.25
CA HIS A 492 5.66 -5.33 11.58
C HIS A 492 5.79 -5.33 10.05
N TYR A 493 6.10 -6.47 9.44
CA TYR A 493 6.23 -6.67 8.01
C TYR A 493 4.85 -6.82 7.34
N VAL A 494 4.53 -5.87 6.46
CA VAL A 494 3.19 -5.74 5.83
C VAL A 494 2.78 -6.94 4.94
N GLY A 495 3.74 -7.77 4.53
CA GLY A 495 3.50 -8.97 3.71
C GLY A 495 3.07 -10.22 4.47
N ASP A 496 3.15 -10.22 5.81
CA ASP A 496 2.60 -11.27 6.67
C ASP A 496 1.07 -11.11 6.84
N ILE A 497 0.41 -11.99 7.62
CA ILE A 497 -1.07 -12.06 7.64
C ILE A 497 -1.69 -10.77 8.17
N ARG A 498 -2.64 -10.20 7.43
CA ARG A 498 -3.40 -9.02 7.85
C ARG A 498 -4.57 -9.42 8.73
N ALA A 499 -4.74 -8.77 9.89
CA ALA A 499 -5.85 -9.04 10.83
C ALA A 499 -7.25 -8.88 10.20
N GLY A 500 -7.40 -8.06 9.16
CA GLY A 500 -8.65 -7.95 8.39
C GLY A 500 -9.04 -9.21 7.60
N ARG A 501 -8.22 -10.27 7.61
CA ARG A 501 -8.43 -11.56 6.93
C ARG A 501 -8.33 -12.77 7.88
N THR A 502 -8.49 -12.58 9.21
CA THR A 502 -8.34 -13.66 10.20
C THR A 502 -9.66 -14.19 10.77
N THR A 503 -10.78 -14.03 10.05
CA THR A 503 -12.11 -14.56 10.44
C THR A 503 -12.11 -16.06 10.70
N ILE A 504 -11.26 -16.81 10.00
CA ILE A 504 -11.02 -18.24 10.20
C ILE A 504 -10.49 -18.60 11.61
N LEU A 505 -9.88 -17.64 12.33
CA LEU A 505 -9.46 -17.85 13.71
C LEU A 505 -10.64 -17.74 14.68
N ASP A 506 -11.56 -16.80 14.43
CA ASP A 506 -12.76 -16.63 15.24
C ASP A 506 -13.67 -17.87 15.10
N THR A 507 -13.90 -18.33 13.87
CA THR A 507 -14.72 -19.54 13.63
C THR A 507 -14.08 -20.80 14.20
N TYR A 508 -12.77 -21.00 14.02
CA TYR A 508 -12.04 -22.14 14.60
C TYR A 508 -12.09 -22.12 16.15
N LEU A 509 -11.68 -21.02 16.78
CA LEU A 509 -11.58 -20.94 18.24
C LEU A 509 -12.95 -20.95 18.93
N LEU A 510 -14.00 -20.42 18.28
CA LEU A 510 -15.38 -20.47 18.76
C LEU A 510 -16.15 -21.73 18.29
N LYS A 511 -15.46 -22.71 17.70
CA LYS A 511 -15.98 -24.04 17.30
C LYS A 511 -17.11 -24.03 16.26
N SER A 512 -17.05 -23.10 15.30
CA SER A 512 -17.94 -23.02 14.15
C SER A 512 -17.48 -23.91 12.99
N LEU A 513 -17.23 -25.20 13.29
CA LEU A 513 -16.79 -26.29 12.38
C LEU A 513 -15.46 -26.15 11.64
N ASP A 514 -15.05 -24.93 11.27
CA ASP A 514 -13.77 -24.62 10.62
C ASP A 514 -12.54 -25.12 11.41
N VAL A 515 -11.45 -25.41 10.71
CA VAL A 515 -10.14 -25.77 11.29
C VAL A 515 -9.06 -24.81 10.80
N PHE A 516 -8.23 -24.34 11.73
CA PHE A 516 -6.99 -23.62 11.41
C PHE A 516 -5.80 -24.37 12.01
N ASP A 517 -5.19 -25.26 11.24
CA ASP A 517 -4.01 -26.02 11.64
C ASP A 517 -2.78 -25.51 10.89
N PHE A 518 -1.92 -24.81 11.62
CA PHE A 518 -0.71 -24.19 11.07
C PHE A 518 0.51 -25.11 11.06
N ASP A 519 0.43 -26.31 11.67
CA ASP A 519 1.56 -27.22 11.84
C ASP A 519 1.34 -28.59 11.17
N ALA A 520 0.10 -28.94 10.78
CA ALA A 520 -0.29 -30.19 10.10
C ALA A 520 0.55 -30.62 8.88
N LEU A 521 1.34 -29.72 8.29
CA LEU A 521 2.23 -30.02 7.16
C LEU A 521 3.73 -29.92 7.51
N ARG A 522 4.11 -29.79 8.80
CA ARG A 522 5.50 -29.87 9.29
C ARG A 522 6.11 -31.19 8.85
N ASP A 523 7.07 -31.11 7.93
CA ASP A 523 7.83 -32.25 7.38
C ASP A 523 6.99 -33.42 6.83
N HIS A 524 5.68 -33.18 6.64
CA HIS A 524 4.70 -34.15 6.17
C HIS A 524 4.35 -33.93 4.69
N ARG A 525 4.08 -35.04 4.00
CA ARG A 525 3.48 -35.05 2.67
C ARG A 525 1.96 -35.20 2.76
N VAL A 526 1.23 -34.45 1.93
CA VAL A 526 -0.22 -34.63 1.74
C VAL A 526 -0.45 -35.69 0.67
N VAL A 527 -1.32 -36.67 0.93
CA VAL A 527 -1.71 -37.70 -0.05
C VAL A 527 -3.21 -37.59 -0.30
N ILE A 528 -3.60 -37.23 -1.51
CA ILE A 528 -4.98 -36.96 -1.89
C ILE A 528 -5.46 -38.06 -2.85
N LEU A 529 -6.56 -38.72 -2.49
CA LEU A 529 -7.18 -39.79 -3.28
C LEU A 529 -8.67 -39.47 -3.53
N PRO A 530 -9.23 -39.87 -4.68
CA PRO A 530 -10.65 -39.71 -4.96
C PRO A 530 -11.48 -40.72 -4.16
N CYS A 531 -12.66 -40.31 -3.71
CA CYS A 531 -13.59 -41.16 -2.96
C CYS A 531 -15.05 -40.67 -3.06
N LYS A 532 -15.95 -41.43 -2.42
CA LYS A 532 -17.42 -41.41 -2.52
C LYS A 532 -18.05 -40.03 -2.73
N GLY A 533 -18.74 -39.89 -3.86
CA GLY A 533 -19.43 -38.67 -4.26
C GLY A 533 -18.54 -37.65 -4.98
N ASN A 534 -17.44 -38.08 -5.62
CA ASN A 534 -16.45 -37.20 -6.25
C ASN A 534 -15.75 -36.26 -5.25
N ARG A 535 -15.50 -36.77 -4.04
CA ARG A 535 -14.81 -36.06 -2.95
C ARG A 535 -13.34 -36.47 -2.86
N ARG A 536 -12.56 -35.68 -2.13
CA ARG A 536 -11.12 -35.87 -1.87
C ARG A 536 -10.94 -36.41 -0.45
N CYS A 537 -10.35 -37.59 -0.34
CA CYS A 537 -9.91 -38.18 0.91
C CYS A 537 -8.41 -37.89 1.10
N ILE A 538 -8.03 -37.33 2.24
CA ILE A 538 -6.71 -36.68 2.44
C ILE A 538 -5.95 -37.34 3.59
N TRP A 539 -4.75 -37.86 3.34
CA TRP A 539 -3.83 -38.33 4.37
C TRP A 539 -2.66 -37.37 4.55
N VAL A 540 -2.10 -37.39 5.75
CA VAL A 540 -0.86 -36.71 6.14
C VAL A 540 0.15 -37.81 6.43
N ALA A 541 1.28 -37.80 5.74
CA ALA A 541 2.25 -38.91 5.68
C ALA A 541 3.67 -38.44 6.03
N THR A 542 4.40 -39.25 6.80
CA THR A 542 5.85 -39.13 7.05
C THR A 542 6.63 -40.05 6.11
N ASP A 543 7.95 -39.89 6.08
CA ASP A 543 8.89 -40.83 5.48
C ASP A 543 8.79 -42.25 6.08
N ASP A 544 8.44 -42.40 7.36
CA ASP A 544 8.14 -43.70 7.97
C ASP A 544 6.95 -44.43 7.33
N THR A 545 6.05 -43.73 6.61
CA THR A 545 4.96 -44.39 5.86
C THR A 545 5.43 -45.09 4.58
N CYS A 546 6.71 -45.03 4.23
CA CYS A 546 7.24 -45.69 3.04
C CYS A 546 7.51 -47.20 3.27
N ASN A 547 6.86 -48.02 2.44
CA ASN A 547 6.98 -49.49 2.46
C ASN A 547 8.33 -50.02 1.96
N ASP A 548 9.04 -49.25 1.12
CA ASP A 548 10.33 -49.64 0.59
C ASP A 548 11.35 -48.48 0.60
N GLU A 549 12.62 -48.85 0.54
CA GLU A 549 13.75 -47.91 0.52
C GLU A 549 13.72 -47.00 -0.71
N ARG A 550 13.09 -47.46 -1.81
CA ARG A 550 12.84 -46.68 -3.01
C ARG A 550 11.83 -45.55 -2.78
N CYS A 551 10.77 -45.80 -2.02
CA CYS A 551 9.82 -44.79 -1.58
C CYS A 551 10.53 -43.78 -0.68
N ARG A 552 11.35 -44.18 0.30
CA ARG A 552 12.12 -43.24 1.15
C ARG A 552 13.03 -42.33 0.32
N GLN A 553 13.88 -42.93 -0.53
CA GLN A 553 14.79 -42.19 -1.42
C GLN A 553 14.08 -41.29 -2.45
N ARG A 554 12.77 -41.50 -2.69
CA ARG A 554 11.98 -40.76 -3.68
C ARG A 554 10.69 -40.17 -3.09
N PHE A 555 10.65 -39.96 -1.76
CA PHE A 555 9.44 -39.62 -1.01
C PHE A 555 8.75 -38.36 -1.54
N TYR A 556 9.54 -37.40 -2.04
CA TYR A 556 9.10 -36.15 -2.64
C TYR A 556 8.86 -36.21 -4.17
N SER A 557 8.57 -37.39 -4.74
CA SER A 557 8.22 -37.57 -6.16
C SER A 557 6.77 -38.03 -6.37
N LYS A 558 6.19 -37.83 -7.57
CA LYS A 558 4.78 -38.22 -7.86
C LYS A 558 4.52 -39.71 -7.56
N GLU A 559 3.31 -40.02 -7.10
CA GLU A 559 2.73 -41.38 -7.04
C GLU A 559 3.65 -42.41 -6.37
N GLN A 560 4.02 -42.18 -5.11
CA GLN A 560 4.81 -43.17 -4.35
C GLN A 560 3.92 -44.17 -3.61
N ASN A 561 4.51 -45.33 -3.30
CA ASN A 561 3.86 -46.42 -2.58
C ASN A 561 4.04 -46.28 -1.06
N MET A 562 3.20 -45.43 -0.46
CA MET A 562 3.11 -45.29 1.00
C MET A 562 2.03 -46.22 1.57
N SER A 563 2.23 -46.73 2.79
CA SER A 563 1.19 -47.35 3.61
C SER A 563 0.46 -46.26 4.40
N LEU A 564 -0.82 -46.09 4.10
CA LEU A 564 -1.66 -45.08 4.74
C LEU A 564 -2.31 -45.68 5.98
N MET A 565 -1.93 -45.17 7.15
CA MET A 565 -2.42 -45.66 8.44
C MET A 565 -3.82 -45.12 8.78
N LEU A 566 -4.70 -46.01 9.23
CA LEU A 566 -5.96 -45.72 9.91
C LEU A 566 -5.88 -46.26 11.36
N PHE A 567 -5.93 -45.35 12.33
CA PHE A 567 -5.90 -45.66 13.77
C PHE A 567 -7.31 -45.72 14.36
N MET A 568 -7.60 -46.72 15.20
CA MET A 568 -8.92 -46.99 15.79
C MET A 568 -8.79 -47.33 17.29
N GLY A 569 -9.54 -46.63 18.16
CA GLY A 569 -9.48 -46.74 19.63
C GLY A 569 -10.15 -47.99 20.23
N ARG A 570 -9.80 -48.36 21.48
CA ARG A 570 -10.10 -49.65 22.17
C ARG A 570 -11.55 -50.18 22.13
N ILE A 571 -12.54 -49.34 21.83
CA ILE A 571 -13.92 -49.79 21.51
C ILE A 571 -13.94 -50.67 20.22
N ALA A 572 -12.85 -50.70 19.44
CA ALA A 572 -12.70 -51.40 18.18
C ALA A 572 -12.60 -52.94 18.24
N SER A 573 -12.58 -53.58 19.42
CA SER A 573 -12.63 -55.06 19.52
C SER A 573 -13.94 -55.67 18.98
N HIS A 574 -14.96 -54.84 18.73
CA HIS A 574 -16.20 -55.22 18.01
C HIS A 574 -16.26 -54.67 16.56
N HIS A 575 -15.14 -54.12 16.06
CA HIS A 575 -15.07 -53.46 14.75
C HIS A 575 -13.97 -54.04 13.86
N GLU A 576 -12.88 -54.55 14.43
CA GLU A 576 -11.86 -55.31 13.71
C GLU A 576 -12.47 -56.40 12.79
N PRO A 577 -13.43 -57.25 13.22
CA PRO A 577 -13.95 -58.32 12.36
C PRO A 577 -14.64 -57.79 11.09
N ARG A 578 -15.34 -56.65 11.20
CA ARG A 578 -16.03 -56.01 10.06
C ARG A 578 -15.06 -55.29 9.12
N VAL A 579 -13.98 -54.73 9.67
CA VAL A 579 -12.90 -54.13 8.87
C VAL A 579 -12.16 -55.24 8.12
N ARG A 580 -11.78 -56.31 8.82
CA ARG A 580 -11.16 -57.53 8.28
C ARG A 580 -12.01 -58.17 7.17
N GLU A 581 -13.29 -58.46 7.42
CA GLU A 581 -14.26 -58.96 6.43
C GLU A 581 -14.33 -58.06 5.18
N THR A 582 -14.31 -56.74 5.37
CA THR A 582 -14.39 -55.79 4.26
C THR A 582 -13.09 -55.74 3.44
N LEU A 583 -11.93 -55.84 4.10
CA LEU A 583 -10.63 -55.93 3.46
C LEU A 583 -10.49 -57.24 2.67
N GLU A 584 -10.76 -58.39 3.30
CA GLU A 584 -10.71 -59.71 2.68
C GLU A 584 -11.68 -59.85 1.50
N ARG A 585 -12.87 -59.23 1.58
CA ARG A 585 -13.89 -59.26 0.51
C ARG A 585 -13.56 -58.34 -0.68
N LEU A 586 -12.95 -57.18 -0.44
CA LEU A 586 -12.67 -56.18 -1.50
C LEU A 586 -11.25 -56.28 -2.06
N ALA A 587 -10.29 -56.71 -1.26
CA ALA A 587 -8.89 -56.85 -1.60
C ALA A 587 -8.29 -58.08 -0.87
N PRO A 588 -8.67 -59.31 -1.26
CA PRO A 588 -8.05 -60.52 -0.74
C PRO A 588 -6.53 -60.47 -0.94
N ASP A 589 -5.77 -60.71 0.12
CA ASP A 589 -4.32 -60.53 0.12
C ASP A 589 -3.60 -61.80 -0.35
N GLU A 590 -3.77 -62.13 -1.63
CA GLU A 590 -3.26 -63.36 -2.26
C GLU A 590 -1.71 -63.46 -2.26
N GLU A 591 -0.99 -62.35 -2.06
CA GLU A 591 0.48 -62.28 -2.03
C GLU A 591 1.07 -61.69 -0.73
N GLY A 592 0.27 -61.33 0.28
CA GLY A 592 0.75 -60.89 1.60
C GLY A 592 1.28 -59.44 1.68
N HIS A 593 0.84 -58.56 0.78
CA HIS A 593 1.49 -57.26 0.49
C HIS A 593 0.50 -56.09 0.25
N GLY A 594 -0.82 -56.31 0.34
CA GLY A 594 -1.84 -55.30 0.06
C GLY A 594 -2.18 -54.40 1.26
N TRP A 595 -2.31 -54.97 2.45
CA TRP A 595 -2.70 -54.28 3.68
C TRP A 595 -2.28 -55.10 4.90
N VAL A 596 -2.16 -54.44 6.05
CA VAL A 596 -1.87 -55.09 7.34
C VAL A 596 -2.90 -54.59 8.36
N LEU A 597 -3.43 -55.51 9.17
CA LEU A 597 -4.41 -55.25 10.23
C LEU A 597 -3.88 -55.82 11.55
N GLU A 598 -3.40 -54.93 12.40
CA GLU A 598 -2.67 -55.24 13.63
C GLU A 598 -3.40 -54.68 14.85
N VAL A 599 -3.18 -55.33 15.99
CA VAL A 599 -3.66 -54.91 17.31
C VAL A 599 -2.44 -54.73 18.20
N GLY A 600 -2.23 -53.51 18.70
CA GLY A 600 -1.16 -53.17 19.62
C GLY A 600 -1.65 -52.87 21.04
N GLU A 601 -0.76 -53.07 21.99
CA GLU A 601 -0.88 -52.57 23.36
C GLU A 601 -0.17 -51.21 23.46
N ASP A 602 -0.71 -50.28 24.25
CA ASP A 602 -0.26 -48.89 24.22
C ASP A 602 1.14 -48.73 24.84
N THR A 603 2.13 -48.46 23.98
CA THR A 603 3.56 -48.36 24.33
C THR A 603 4.29 -47.25 23.57
N GLU A 604 3.58 -46.35 22.87
CA GLU A 604 4.20 -45.16 22.27
C GLU A 604 4.17 -43.96 23.24
N PRO A 605 5.26 -43.16 23.34
CA PRO A 605 5.34 -41.99 24.23
C PRO A 605 4.57 -40.76 23.71
N ALA A 606 3.48 -40.98 22.97
CA ALA A 606 2.64 -39.91 22.42
C ALA A 606 2.01 -39.07 23.54
N VAL A 607 1.59 -39.71 24.65
CA VAL A 607 1.10 -39.04 25.85
C VAL A 607 2.20 -38.18 26.49
N GLU A 608 3.41 -38.73 26.64
CA GLU A 608 4.54 -37.97 27.22
C GLU A 608 4.85 -36.72 26.39
N SER A 609 4.91 -36.80 25.06
CA SER A 609 5.35 -35.68 24.22
C SER A 609 4.44 -34.43 24.27
N TYR A 610 3.12 -34.60 24.31
CA TYR A 610 2.16 -33.48 24.31
C TYR A 610 1.72 -33.06 25.72
N PHE A 611 1.79 -33.95 26.72
CA PHE A 611 1.47 -33.64 28.12
C PHE A 611 2.71 -33.44 29.01
N ALA A 612 3.93 -33.44 28.45
CA ALA A 612 5.22 -33.25 29.14
C ALA A 612 5.28 -32.11 30.18
N THR A 613 4.46 -31.07 30.02
CA THR A 613 4.43 -29.86 30.85
C THR A 613 3.26 -29.80 31.84
N SER A 614 2.42 -30.83 31.92
CA SER A 614 1.28 -30.90 32.83
C SER A 614 0.91 -32.34 33.15
N ALA A 615 1.28 -32.80 34.36
CA ALA A 615 0.86 -34.10 34.87
C ALA A 615 -0.67 -34.24 34.83
N VAL A 616 -1.16 -35.45 34.54
CA VAL A 616 -2.58 -35.79 34.62
C VAL A 616 -3.06 -35.45 36.05
N PRO A 617 -4.11 -34.62 36.22
CA PRO A 617 -4.59 -34.27 37.54
C PRO A 617 -5.03 -35.52 38.33
N GLU A 618 -4.64 -35.63 39.60
CA GLU A 618 -4.92 -36.77 40.51
C GLU A 618 -6.41 -37.16 40.67
N THR A 619 -7.32 -36.35 40.11
CA THR A 619 -8.77 -36.61 40.05
C THR A 619 -9.22 -37.39 38.82
N ILE A 620 -8.30 -37.65 37.87
CA ILE A 620 -8.51 -38.44 36.67
C ILE A 620 -7.88 -39.82 36.90
N ASP A 621 -8.72 -40.85 36.93
CA ASP A 621 -8.27 -42.24 37.02
C ASP A 621 -7.71 -42.69 35.67
N GLU A 622 -6.39 -42.92 35.61
CA GLU A 622 -5.69 -43.31 34.38
C GLU A 622 -6.15 -44.68 33.85
N SER A 623 -6.74 -45.55 34.69
CA SER A 623 -7.29 -46.85 34.24
C SER A 623 -8.49 -46.70 33.30
N ILE A 624 -9.12 -45.51 33.25
CA ILE A 624 -10.15 -45.16 32.24
C ILE A 624 -9.56 -45.14 30.82
N PHE A 625 -8.24 -44.92 30.69
CA PHE A 625 -7.52 -44.85 29.41
C PHE A 625 -6.68 -46.10 29.11
N ASP A 626 -6.67 -47.11 29.99
CA ASP A 626 -6.02 -48.40 29.74
C ASP A 626 -6.41 -48.92 28.34
N GLY A 627 -5.40 -49.09 27.49
CA GLY A 627 -5.52 -48.97 26.05
C GLY A 627 -5.02 -50.19 25.27
N SER A 628 -5.72 -50.52 24.20
CA SER A 628 -5.21 -51.36 23.12
C SER A 628 -5.88 -50.91 21.84
N PHE A 629 -5.11 -50.83 20.76
CA PHE A 629 -5.45 -50.05 19.59
C PHE A 629 -5.36 -50.93 18.35
N THR A 630 -6.30 -50.76 17.44
CA THR A 630 -6.30 -51.47 16.16
C THR A 630 -5.90 -50.48 15.07
N TRP A 631 -4.85 -50.78 14.32
CA TRP A 631 -4.48 -50.00 13.15
C TRP A 631 -4.57 -50.82 11.88
N VAL A 632 -5.02 -50.15 10.81
CA VAL A 632 -4.97 -50.65 9.44
C VAL A 632 -3.90 -49.88 8.69
N LEU A 633 -2.90 -50.57 8.16
CA LEU A 633 -1.99 -50.03 7.16
C LEU A 633 -2.50 -50.47 5.80
N VAL A 634 -2.90 -49.53 4.93
CA VAL A 634 -3.37 -49.86 3.57
C VAL A 634 -2.48 -49.21 2.53
N ASN A 635 -2.00 -50.02 1.59
CA ASN A 635 -1.14 -49.61 0.49
C ASN A 635 -1.85 -48.57 -0.41
N SER A 636 -1.26 -47.40 -0.59
CA SER A 636 -1.82 -46.31 -1.41
C SER A 636 -2.04 -46.70 -2.88
N ASN A 637 -1.26 -47.63 -3.45
CA ASN A 637 -1.50 -48.16 -4.79
C ASN A 637 -2.67 -49.15 -4.84
N LEU A 638 -2.97 -49.87 -3.75
CA LEU A 638 -4.17 -50.69 -3.64
C LEU A 638 -5.42 -49.80 -3.62
N LEU A 639 -5.41 -48.72 -2.82
CA LEU A 639 -6.49 -47.73 -2.78
C LEU A 639 -6.72 -47.03 -4.13
N ARG A 640 -5.64 -46.65 -4.84
CA ARG A 640 -5.72 -46.10 -6.21
C ARG A 640 -6.35 -47.07 -7.23
N ARG A 641 -6.19 -48.38 -7.04
CA ARG A 641 -6.70 -49.43 -7.94
C ARG A 641 -8.11 -49.89 -7.60
N ASN A 642 -8.57 -49.69 -6.36
CA ASN A 642 -9.85 -50.21 -5.86
C ASN A 642 -10.70 -49.09 -5.22
N PRO A 643 -11.57 -48.42 -6.00
CA PRO A 643 -12.47 -47.39 -5.49
C PRO A 643 -13.46 -47.86 -4.42
N GLU A 644 -13.93 -49.12 -4.46
CA GLU A 644 -14.85 -49.63 -3.44
C GLU A 644 -14.17 -49.80 -2.08
N LEU A 645 -12.91 -50.27 -2.08
CA LEU A 645 -12.08 -50.31 -0.87
C LEU A 645 -11.80 -48.90 -0.36
N MET A 646 -11.47 -47.97 -1.25
CA MET A 646 -11.22 -46.56 -0.92
C MET A 646 -12.46 -45.95 -0.24
N ASP A 647 -13.65 -46.15 -0.79
CA ASP A 647 -14.92 -45.70 -0.19
C ASP A 647 -15.21 -46.35 1.16
N ALA A 648 -14.96 -47.66 1.32
CA ALA A 648 -15.11 -48.35 2.60
C ALA A 648 -14.13 -47.82 3.67
N MET A 649 -12.87 -47.57 3.30
CA MET A 649 -11.86 -46.98 4.18
C MET A 649 -12.20 -45.54 4.55
N ALA A 650 -12.86 -44.77 3.68
CA ALA A 650 -13.40 -43.45 4.02
C ALA A 650 -14.54 -43.54 5.04
N ASP A 651 -15.51 -44.45 4.85
CA ASP A 651 -16.62 -44.68 5.78
C ASP A 651 -16.11 -45.16 7.16
N PHE A 652 -15.10 -46.03 7.21
CA PHE A 652 -14.42 -46.42 8.46
C PHE A 652 -13.68 -45.24 9.12
N ARG A 653 -12.95 -44.44 8.34
CA ARG A 653 -12.17 -43.32 8.86
C ARG A 653 -13.06 -42.23 9.46
N MET A 654 -14.16 -41.87 8.81
CA MET A 654 -15.14 -40.91 9.36
C MET A 654 -15.70 -41.36 10.71
N LYS A 655 -15.89 -42.67 10.91
CA LYS A 655 -16.49 -43.25 12.12
C LYS A 655 -15.49 -43.50 13.25
N TYR A 656 -14.24 -43.87 12.95
CA TYR A 656 -13.29 -44.40 13.94
C TYR A 656 -12.03 -43.56 14.17
N ALA A 657 -11.68 -42.63 13.27
CA ALA A 657 -10.48 -41.81 13.44
C ALA A 657 -10.75 -40.52 14.24
N ALA A 658 -9.77 -40.08 15.02
CA ALA A 658 -9.84 -38.83 15.80
C ALA A 658 -9.34 -37.58 15.04
N LYS A 659 -8.52 -37.73 13.99
CA LYS A 659 -7.92 -36.60 13.25
C LYS A 659 -8.95 -35.81 12.45
N HIS A 660 -8.82 -34.48 12.37
CA HIS A 660 -9.75 -33.61 11.65
C HIS A 660 -9.88 -33.96 10.15
N THR A 661 -8.79 -34.42 9.52
CA THR A 661 -8.75 -34.89 8.12
C THR A 661 -9.56 -36.17 7.84
N ARG A 662 -10.35 -36.68 8.80
CA ARG A 662 -11.15 -37.90 8.64
C ARG A 662 -12.33 -37.79 7.68
N PHE A 663 -12.85 -36.58 7.46
CA PHE A 663 -13.97 -36.34 6.57
C PHE A 663 -13.50 -36.09 5.13
N PRO A 664 -14.09 -36.74 4.12
CA PRO A 664 -13.82 -36.43 2.72
C PRO A 664 -14.39 -35.06 2.35
N VAL A 665 -13.55 -34.18 1.81
CA VAL A 665 -13.93 -32.82 1.40
C VAL A 665 -14.30 -32.76 -0.08
N ASP A 666 -15.16 -31.84 -0.48
CA ASP A 666 -15.55 -31.68 -1.88
C ASP A 666 -14.40 -31.08 -2.71
N HIS A 667 -13.69 -30.09 -2.16
CA HIS A 667 -12.61 -29.37 -2.83
C HIS A 667 -11.33 -29.25 -1.97
N VAL A 668 -10.17 -29.26 -2.63
CA VAL A 668 -8.87 -28.96 -2.02
C VAL A 668 -8.19 -27.89 -2.85
N ILE A 669 -7.80 -26.77 -2.24
CA ILE A 669 -7.28 -25.57 -2.94
C ILE A 669 -5.82 -25.31 -2.53
N ARG A 670 -4.88 -25.23 -3.49
CA ARG A 670 -3.48 -24.86 -3.18
C ARG A 670 -3.25 -23.34 -3.20
N CYS A 671 -2.67 -22.82 -2.11
CA CYS A 671 -2.40 -21.39 -1.88
C CYS A 671 -0.92 -21.11 -1.56
N PHE A 672 0.00 -21.82 -2.21
CA PHE A 672 1.45 -21.81 -1.92
C PHE A 672 2.24 -20.56 -2.40
N GLY A 673 1.58 -19.63 -3.11
CA GLY A 673 2.18 -18.38 -3.60
C GLY A 673 3.03 -18.53 -4.87
N TRP A 674 3.73 -17.45 -5.25
CA TRP A 674 4.42 -17.32 -6.53
C TRP A 674 5.93 -17.10 -6.42
N THR A 675 6.63 -17.44 -7.49
CA THR A 675 8.03 -17.11 -7.76
C THR A 675 8.16 -16.23 -9.02
N MET A 676 9.33 -15.62 -9.20
CA MET A 676 9.72 -14.96 -10.45
C MET A 676 9.73 -15.97 -11.61
N ASP A 677 9.33 -15.51 -12.81
CA ASP A 677 9.59 -16.27 -14.05
C ASP A 677 11.04 -16.06 -14.53
N THR A 678 11.72 -17.15 -14.87
CA THR A 678 13.08 -17.19 -15.45
C THR A 678 13.17 -18.08 -16.69
N SER A 679 12.02 -18.50 -17.25
CA SER A 679 11.95 -19.38 -18.43
C SER A 679 12.38 -18.68 -19.72
N PHE A 680 12.12 -17.38 -19.82
CA PHE A 680 12.51 -16.51 -20.94
C PHE A 680 13.94 -15.96 -20.82
N LEU A 681 14.70 -16.30 -19.75
CA LEU A 681 16.08 -15.86 -19.55
C LEU A 681 17.04 -16.99 -19.93
N ASP A 682 17.92 -16.72 -20.88
CA ASP A 682 18.97 -17.65 -21.32
C ASP A 682 20.10 -17.83 -20.29
N SER A 683 21.06 -18.71 -20.54
CA SER A 683 22.22 -18.88 -19.64
C SER A 683 23.06 -17.60 -19.45
N SER A 684 23.11 -16.72 -20.47
CA SER A 684 23.86 -15.46 -20.36
C SER A 684 23.17 -14.45 -19.44
N THR A 685 21.85 -14.48 -19.28
CA THR A 685 21.06 -13.49 -18.49
C THR A 685 20.37 -14.03 -17.24
N LYS A 686 20.16 -15.35 -17.12
CA LYS A 686 19.44 -15.96 -15.98
C LYS A 686 20.12 -15.68 -14.62
N PRO A 687 19.38 -15.19 -13.62
CA PRO A 687 19.91 -14.89 -12.28
C PRO A 687 20.04 -16.14 -11.41
N ASP A 688 20.96 -16.10 -10.45
CA ASP A 688 20.89 -16.95 -9.26
C ASP A 688 19.69 -16.55 -8.39
N MET A 689 19.04 -17.52 -7.75
CA MET A 689 17.76 -17.30 -7.04
C MET A 689 17.89 -17.57 -5.54
N VAL A 690 17.35 -16.66 -4.72
CA VAL A 690 17.33 -16.69 -3.25
C VAL A 690 15.92 -16.95 -2.71
N GLU A 691 15.78 -17.07 -1.38
CA GLU A 691 14.48 -17.24 -0.69
C GLU A 691 13.65 -18.44 -1.20
N HIS A 692 14.30 -19.60 -1.29
CA HIS A 692 13.74 -20.83 -1.89
C HIS A 692 13.21 -20.60 -3.32
N GLY A 693 14.05 -20.02 -4.17
CA GLY A 693 13.74 -19.78 -5.59
C GLY A 693 12.75 -18.63 -5.85
N LYS A 694 12.50 -17.75 -4.87
CA LYS A 694 11.45 -16.72 -4.99
C LYS A 694 11.91 -15.45 -5.70
N TYR A 695 13.10 -14.97 -5.39
CA TYR A 695 13.63 -13.68 -5.87
C TYR A 695 15.04 -13.87 -6.49
N PRO A 696 15.48 -12.97 -7.39
CA PRO A 696 16.85 -12.97 -7.90
C PRO A 696 17.84 -12.43 -6.86
N ASN A 697 19.09 -12.89 -6.97
CA ASN A 697 20.24 -12.34 -6.25
C ASN A 697 20.69 -11.01 -6.89
N ILE A 698 20.57 -9.90 -6.15
CA ILE A 698 20.84 -8.54 -6.64
C ILE A 698 21.70 -7.73 -5.68
N SER A 699 22.41 -6.74 -6.21
CA SER A 699 23.24 -5.80 -5.47
C SER A 699 22.42 -4.71 -4.74
N ASN A 700 23.08 -3.92 -3.88
CA ASN A 700 22.50 -2.69 -3.31
C ASN A 700 22.18 -1.60 -4.36
N THR A 701 22.50 -1.82 -5.64
CA THR A 701 22.12 -0.98 -6.80
C THR A 701 21.05 -1.62 -7.69
N PHE A 702 20.38 -2.67 -7.21
CA PHE A 702 19.35 -3.46 -7.91
C PHE A 702 19.83 -4.16 -9.20
N GLU A 703 21.14 -4.30 -9.36
CA GLU A 703 21.77 -5.02 -10.48
C GLU A 703 21.87 -6.50 -10.15
N VAL A 704 21.53 -7.38 -11.10
CA VAL A 704 21.65 -8.83 -10.92
C VAL A 704 23.11 -9.21 -10.76
N VAL A 705 23.41 -9.95 -9.68
CA VAL A 705 24.79 -10.33 -9.35
C VAL A 705 25.39 -11.16 -10.49
N GLY A 706 26.59 -10.77 -10.95
CA GLY A 706 27.28 -11.41 -12.07
C GLY A 706 26.72 -11.09 -13.47
N LYS A 707 25.67 -10.25 -13.60
CA LYS A 707 25.01 -9.94 -14.89
C LYS A 707 24.97 -8.43 -15.18
N PRO A 708 26.10 -7.75 -15.46
CA PRO A 708 26.16 -6.29 -15.60
C PRO A 708 25.14 -5.73 -16.61
N GLY A 709 24.48 -4.62 -16.29
CA GLY A 709 23.43 -3.99 -17.11
C GLY A 709 22.05 -4.65 -17.03
N LEU A 710 21.87 -5.71 -16.24
CA LEU A 710 20.57 -6.34 -15.96
C LEU A 710 20.09 -5.90 -14.56
N TYR A 711 19.01 -5.14 -14.51
CA TYR A 711 18.45 -4.55 -13.30
C TYR A 711 17.08 -5.15 -12.95
N VAL A 712 16.64 -4.92 -11.71
CA VAL A 712 15.38 -5.45 -11.18
C VAL A 712 14.55 -4.35 -10.52
N ALA A 713 13.26 -4.29 -10.83
CA ALA A 713 12.32 -3.31 -10.28
C ALA A 713 11.06 -3.99 -9.69
N GLY A 714 10.42 -3.32 -8.73
CA GLY A 714 9.17 -3.80 -8.13
C GLY A 714 9.35 -4.99 -7.18
N THR A 715 8.28 -5.79 -7.03
CA THR A 715 8.20 -6.90 -6.07
C THR A 715 9.31 -7.95 -6.20
N ILE A 716 9.95 -8.09 -7.36
CA ILE A 716 11.10 -8.99 -7.54
C ILE A 716 12.43 -8.39 -7.03
N GLY A 717 12.52 -7.08 -6.81
CA GLY A 717 13.66 -6.43 -6.15
C GLY A 717 13.65 -6.58 -4.61
N HIS A 718 12.63 -7.24 -4.05
CA HIS A 718 12.42 -7.35 -2.60
C HIS A 718 13.39 -8.29 -1.89
N SER A 719 14.33 -8.96 -2.58
CA SER A 719 15.39 -9.77 -1.95
C SER A 719 16.31 -8.95 -1.03
N LEU A 720 16.40 -7.63 -1.20
CA LEU A 720 17.24 -6.76 -0.37
C LEU A 720 16.63 -6.45 1.01
N ASP A 721 15.31 -6.49 1.14
CA ASP A 721 14.56 -6.08 2.34
C ASP A 721 13.42 -7.05 2.73
N PHE A 722 13.46 -8.29 2.23
CA PHE A 722 12.42 -9.30 2.49
C PHE A 722 12.23 -9.56 3.99
N ARG A 723 10.96 -9.58 4.42
CA ARG A 723 10.55 -9.64 5.84
C ARG A 723 11.07 -8.49 6.71
N LYS A 724 11.60 -7.42 6.11
CA LYS A 724 11.96 -6.16 6.80
C LYS A 724 10.99 -5.06 6.39
N SER A 725 11.26 -4.35 5.29
CA SER A 725 10.48 -3.17 4.87
C SER A 725 9.51 -3.45 3.72
N ALA A 726 9.01 -2.40 3.06
CA ALA A 726 7.89 -2.49 2.12
C ALA A 726 8.28 -2.76 0.64
N GLY A 727 9.52 -3.15 0.32
CA GLY A 727 10.01 -3.26 -1.06
C GLY A 727 9.23 -4.23 -1.96
N GLY A 728 8.46 -5.15 -1.39
CA GLY A 728 7.54 -6.03 -2.11
C GLY A 728 6.27 -5.35 -2.66
N PHE A 729 5.96 -4.14 -2.20
CA PHE A 729 4.62 -3.51 -2.29
C PHE A 729 4.72 -2.09 -2.87
N ILE A 730 3.63 -1.56 -3.43
CA ILE A 730 3.64 -0.29 -4.18
C ILE A 730 4.23 0.86 -3.36
N HIS A 731 3.90 0.95 -2.07
CA HIS A 731 4.41 1.97 -1.17
C HIS A 731 5.89 1.82 -0.80
N GLY A 732 6.52 0.65 -0.96
CA GLY A 732 7.98 0.57 -0.90
C GLY A 732 8.62 0.77 -2.26
N PHE A 733 8.19 0.00 -3.26
CA PHE A 733 8.89 -0.03 -4.54
C PHE A 733 8.71 1.21 -5.40
N ARG A 734 7.76 2.10 -5.13
CA ARG A 734 7.76 3.42 -5.79
C ARG A 734 8.99 4.25 -5.43
N TYR A 735 9.51 4.08 -4.20
CA TYR A 735 10.80 4.67 -3.80
C TYR A 735 11.98 3.87 -4.34
N THR A 736 11.96 2.52 -4.33
CA THR A 736 13.08 1.77 -4.92
C THR A 736 13.19 1.96 -6.44
N ALA A 737 12.08 2.18 -7.16
CA ALA A 737 12.08 2.61 -8.56
C ALA A 737 12.67 4.03 -8.71
N ARG A 738 12.35 4.98 -7.81
CA ARG A 738 12.96 6.32 -7.77
C ARG A 738 14.47 6.26 -7.47
N THR A 739 14.88 5.33 -6.61
CA THR A 739 16.28 5.04 -6.28
C THR A 739 17.02 4.43 -7.47
N LEU A 740 16.46 3.40 -8.13
CA LEU A 740 17.03 2.79 -9.33
C LEU A 740 17.15 3.82 -10.47
N PHE A 741 16.10 4.60 -10.73
CA PHE A 741 16.15 5.71 -11.67
C PHE A 741 17.34 6.65 -11.39
N ARG A 742 17.50 7.14 -10.15
CA ARG A 742 18.63 8.01 -9.78
C ARG A 742 20.00 7.35 -9.93
N LEU A 743 20.11 6.04 -9.69
CA LEU A 743 21.35 5.28 -9.90
C LEU A 743 21.70 5.19 -11.39
N LEU A 744 20.71 4.97 -12.27
CA LEU A 744 20.89 4.93 -13.71
C LEU A 744 21.21 6.33 -14.28
N GLU A 745 20.55 7.37 -13.78
CA GLU A 745 20.82 8.78 -14.10
C GLU A 745 22.27 9.18 -13.78
N GLU A 746 22.78 8.80 -12.61
CA GLU A 746 24.15 9.08 -12.21
C GLU A 746 25.16 8.23 -12.98
N LYS A 747 24.87 6.94 -13.20
CA LYS A 747 25.74 5.99 -13.91
C LYS A 747 25.94 6.34 -15.39
N ASN A 748 24.84 6.61 -16.10
CA ASN A 748 24.86 6.72 -17.56
C ASN A 748 24.96 8.18 -18.04
N PHE A 749 24.36 9.13 -17.31
CA PHE A 749 24.26 10.53 -17.73
C PHE A 749 25.03 11.50 -16.81
N GLY A 750 25.70 11.01 -15.76
CA GLY A 750 26.46 11.83 -14.82
C GLY A 750 25.61 12.80 -14.00
N VAL A 751 24.29 12.61 -13.97
CA VAL A 751 23.36 13.47 -13.22
C VAL A 751 23.53 13.16 -11.73
N PRO A 752 24.00 14.13 -10.91
CA PRO A 752 24.29 13.85 -9.51
C PRO A 752 23.01 13.58 -8.72
N TRP A 753 23.12 12.73 -7.70
CA TRP A 753 22.02 12.47 -6.78
C TRP A 753 21.44 13.79 -6.21
N PRO A 754 20.10 13.96 -6.17
CA PRO A 754 19.48 15.20 -5.69
C PRO A 754 20.00 15.59 -4.30
N GLN A 755 20.51 16.82 -4.16
CA GLN A 755 21.23 17.21 -2.96
C GLN A 755 21.05 18.68 -2.59
N THR A 756 21.21 19.00 -1.31
CA THR A 756 21.26 20.38 -0.79
C THR A 756 22.54 20.57 -0.01
N ALA A 757 23.32 21.60 -0.33
CA ALA A 757 24.58 21.89 0.36
C ALA A 757 24.39 23.03 1.38
N ILE A 758 24.66 22.74 2.65
CA ILE A 758 24.57 23.68 3.78
C ILE A 758 25.99 24.02 4.22
N ARG A 759 26.31 25.31 4.38
CA ARG A 759 27.64 25.76 4.78
C ARG A 759 27.77 25.71 6.31
N LEU A 760 28.78 24.99 6.81
CA LEU A 760 29.01 24.82 8.23
C LEU A 760 29.93 25.89 8.83
N GLN A 761 29.77 26.10 10.13
CA GLN A 761 30.58 26.97 11.00
C GLN A 761 30.71 26.29 12.36
N ARG A 762 31.81 26.51 13.09
CA ARG A 762 31.99 25.97 14.45
C ARG A 762 30.93 26.57 15.37
N VAL A 763 30.25 25.72 16.13
CA VAL A 763 29.24 26.09 17.12
C VAL A 763 29.95 26.39 18.44
N GLN A 764 29.83 27.63 18.94
CA GLN A 764 30.52 28.09 20.16
C GLN A 764 29.69 27.86 21.42
N ASP A 765 28.39 28.14 21.34
CA ASP A 765 27.38 27.89 22.37
C ASP A 765 26.48 26.72 21.91
N LEU A 766 26.15 25.75 22.77
CA LEU A 766 25.13 24.73 22.45
C LEU A 766 23.78 25.38 22.12
N LEU A 767 22.94 24.70 21.33
CA LEU A 767 21.70 25.26 20.78
C LEU A 767 20.56 25.25 21.82
N THR A 768 20.69 26.10 22.83
CA THR A 768 19.83 26.20 24.03
C THR A 768 18.62 27.13 23.90
N SER A 769 18.46 27.84 22.77
CA SER A 769 17.36 28.80 22.58
C SER A 769 16.09 28.11 22.05
N PRO A 770 14.96 28.14 22.79
CA PRO A 770 13.67 27.69 22.28
C PRO A 770 13.17 28.69 21.22
N VAL A 771 12.54 28.18 20.15
CA VAL A 771 12.00 29.03 19.06
C VAL A 771 10.53 29.33 19.34
N HIS A 772 10.26 29.86 20.53
CA HIS A 772 8.95 30.28 20.97
C HIS A 772 9.01 31.57 21.80
N ASP A 773 9.27 32.67 21.09
CA ASP A 773 8.57 33.93 21.36
C ASP A 773 8.60 34.83 20.11
N SER A 774 7.63 35.75 20.01
CA SER A 774 7.52 36.66 18.86
C SER A 774 8.55 37.79 18.90
N VAL A 775 9.63 37.67 18.12
CA VAL A 775 10.72 38.67 18.07
C VAL A 775 10.76 39.41 16.71
N PRO A 776 10.72 40.76 16.66
CA PRO A 776 10.64 41.53 15.40
C PRO A 776 11.92 41.61 14.53
N TRP A 777 12.65 40.51 14.32
CA TRP A 777 13.91 40.51 13.54
C TRP A 777 13.73 40.67 12.02
N LEU A 778 12.49 40.78 11.52
CA LEU A 778 12.18 41.01 10.10
C LEU A 778 12.48 42.45 9.62
N CYS A 779 12.75 43.39 10.54
CA CYS A 779 12.82 44.83 10.24
C CYS A 779 14.21 45.49 10.39
N ASP A 780 15.25 44.74 10.75
CA ASP A 780 16.62 45.26 10.82
C ASP A 780 17.67 44.23 10.35
N PRO A 781 18.04 44.25 9.05
CA PRO A 781 19.04 43.35 8.49
C PRO A 781 20.46 43.50 9.09
N SER A 782 20.74 44.57 9.85
CA SER A 782 22.09 44.83 10.37
C SER A 782 22.44 44.05 11.65
N LYS A 783 21.47 43.39 12.30
CA LYS A 783 21.63 42.77 13.63
C LYS A 783 21.56 41.24 13.65
N ALA A 784 21.45 40.58 12.50
CA ALA A 784 21.47 39.11 12.37
C ALA A 784 22.91 38.52 12.58
N GLY A 785 23.47 38.70 13.77
CA GLY A 785 24.88 38.54 14.08
C GLY A 785 25.40 37.10 14.22
N SER A 786 25.57 36.39 13.10
CA SER A 786 26.67 35.41 12.88
C SER A 786 26.94 34.37 14.00
N ARG A 787 25.90 33.72 14.55
CA ARG A 787 26.07 32.56 15.46
C ARG A 787 25.32 31.32 14.95
N ALA A 788 26.03 30.19 14.88
CA ALA A 788 25.55 28.81 14.69
C ALA A 788 24.64 28.47 13.48
N ALA A 789 24.31 29.42 12.59
CA ALA A 789 23.35 29.26 11.48
C ALA A 789 23.41 27.89 10.77
N GLY A 790 24.55 27.53 10.16
CA GLY A 790 24.68 26.30 9.37
C GLY A 790 24.47 24.97 10.12
N ALA A 791 24.62 24.94 11.44
CA ALA A 791 24.27 23.76 12.25
C ALA A 791 22.78 23.73 12.57
N SER A 792 22.17 24.89 12.82
CA SER A 792 20.71 25.05 12.99
C SER A 792 19.97 24.69 11.69
N ASP A 793 20.44 25.19 10.55
CA ASP A 793 19.90 24.89 9.21
C ASP A 793 19.89 23.37 8.92
N LEU A 794 20.97 22.68 9.29
CA LEU A 794 21.08 21.23 9.12
C LEU A 794 20.14 20.47 10.07
N ALA A 795 20.03 20.90 11.33
CA ALA A 795 19.11 20.31 12.30
C ALA A 795 17.64 20.52 11.90
N GLN A 796 17.29 21.71 11.40
CA GLN A 796 15.95 22.00 10.90
C GLN A 796 15.63 21.17 9.65
N ARG A 797 16.54 21.11 8.67
CA ARG A 797 16.37 20.26 7.48
C ARG A 797 16.24 18.77 7.80
N LEU A 798 16.88 18.29 8.87
CA LEU A 798 16.66 16.94 9.40
C LEU A 798 15.24 16.82 9.99
N LEU A 799 14.83 17.74 10.87
CA LEU A 799 13.47 17.76 11.46
C LEU A 799 12.36 17.79 10.40
N ASP A 800 12.46 18.65 9.40
CA ASP A 800 11.45 18.80 8.34
C ASP A 800 11.25 17.46 7.60
N ARG A 801 12.35 16.79 7.26
CA ARG A 801 12.32 15.48 6.59
C ARG A 801 11.92 14.34 7.53
N ILE A 802 12.30 14.37 8.80
CA ILE A 802 11.82 13.40 9.81
C ILE A 802 10.29 13.46 9.91
N ASN A 803 9.72 14.66 9.92
CA ASN A 803 8.27 14.85 10.00
C ASN A 803 7.54 14.51 8.69
N GLU A 804 8.07 14.85 7.51
CA GLU A 804 7.32 14.72 6.24
C GLU A 804 7.72 13.55 5.33
N ALA A 805 8.95 13.02 5.40
CA ALA A 805 9.44 12.08 4.40
C ALA A 805 8.68 10.74 4.41
N SER A 806 8.20 10.30 3.24
CA SER A 806 7.56 8.97 3.11
C SER A 806 8.53 7.85 2.71
N GLY A 807 9.57 8.14 1.92
CA GLY A 807 10.52 7.12 1.44
C GLY A 807 11.21 6.34 2.57
N PRO A 808 11.91 7.00 3.51
CA PRO A 808 12.53 6.34 4.67
C PRO A 808 11.53 5.70 5.64
N TYR A 809 10.24 6.10 5.61
CA TYR A 809 9.18 5.55 6.47
C TYR A 809 8.69 4.20 5.94
N GLN A 810 8.47 4.08 4.63
CA GLN A 810 8.04 2.82 4.00
C GLN A 810 9.21 1.84 3.81
N MET A 811 10.41 2.36 3.55
CA MET A 811 11.64 1.59 3.36
C MET A 811 12.58 1.70 4.58
N PHE A 812 12.01 1.58 5.79
CA PHE A 812 12.74 1.69 7.05
C PHE A 812 13.95 0.73 7.12
N GLU A 813 15.02 1.17 7.78
CA GLU A 813 16.36 0.52 7.80
C GLU A 813 17.01 0.21 6.42
N PHE A 814 16.36 0.53 5.29
CA PHE A 814 16.88 0.29 3.93
C PHE A 814 17.17 1.59 3.16
N LEU A 815 16.22 2.53 3.09
CA LEU A 815 16.44 3.89 2.59
C LEU A 815 16.51 4.86 3.78
N GLY A 816 17.43 5.81 3.70
CA GLY A 816 17.55 6.93 4.63
C GLY A 816 17.82 8.24 3.92
N ASP A 817 17.71 9.35 4.64
CA ASP A 817 18.33 10.61 4.17
C ASP A 817 19.71 10.75 4.84
N MET A 818 20.68 11.18 4.05
CA MET A 818 22.11 11.10 4.38
C MET A 818 22.77 12.47 4.34
N VAL A 819 23.88 12.62 5.05
CA VAL A 819 24.71 13.83 5.06
C VAL A 819 26.17 13.45 4.87
N LEU A 820 26.82 14.05 3.87
CA LEU A 820 28.26 13.98 3.68
C LEU A 820 28.91 15.28 4.18
N PHE A 821 29.97 15.15 4.97
CA PHE A 821 30.76 16.26 5.46
C PHE A 821 32.04 16.40 4.64
N GLU A 822 32.13 17.48 3.86
CA GLU A 822 33.23 17.71 2.93
C GLU A 822 33.82 19.12 3.13
N GLN A 823 35.14 19.23 3.16
CA GLN A 823 35.82 20.52 3.17
C GLN A 823 36.08 20.99 1.73
N ASN A 824 35.64 22.20 1.39
CA ASN A 824 35.98 22.83 0.13
C ASN A 824 37.49 23.08 0.06
N GLN A 825 38.18 22.48 -0.91
CA GLN A 825 39.64 22.50 -1.01
C GLN A 825 40.22 23.92 -1.13
N THR A 826 39.51 24.82 -1.82
CA THR A 826 39.92 26.20 -2.10
C THR A 826 39.60 27.15 -0.95
N THR A 827 38.38 27.12 -0.42
CA THR A 827 37.92 28.09 0.61
C THR A 827 38.11 27.61 2.04
N LYS A 828 38.50 26.34 2.25
CA LYS A 828 38.59 25.62 3.54
C LYS A 828 37.29 25.59 4.35
N ALA A 829 36.18 26.08 3.80
CA ALA A 829 34.87 26.00 4.43
C ALA A 829 34.35 24.55 4.40
N TRP A 830 33.81 24.10 5.53
CA TRP A 830 33.11 22.83 5.64
C TRP A 830 31.68 22.94 5.10
N MET A 831 31.23 21.90 4.40
CA MET A 831 29.89 21.79 3.82
C MET A 831 29.24 20.48 4.26
N ALA A 832 27.98 20.54 4.68
CA ALA A 832 27.10 19.38 4.80
C ALA A 832 26.30 19.23 3.49
N ARG A 833 26.55 18.18 2.72
CA ARG A 833 25.75 17.80 1.56
C ARG A 833 24.67 16.82 2.01
N TYR A 834 23.43 17.27 2.01
CA TYR A 834 22.24 16.48 2.35
C TYR A 834 21.72 15.75 1.09
N LEU A 835 21.52 14.43 1.15
CA LEU A 835 21.06 13.57 0.05
C LEU A 835 19.86 12.71 0.52
N PRO A 836 18.65 12.83 -0.06
CA PRO A 836 17.49 12.09 0.41
C PRO A 836 17.34 10.71 -0.25
N GLU A 837 16.78 9.75 0.50
CA GLU A 837 16.37 8.40 0.04
C GLU A 837 17.48 7.54 -0.59
N VAL A 838 18.70 7.63 -0.07
CA VAL A 838 19.84 6.80 -0.50
C VAL A 838 19.74 5.41 0.18
N PRO A 839 20.09 4.30 -0.49
CA PRO A 839 20.17 3.00 0.18
C PRO A 839 21.31 2.97 1.20
N LEU A 840 21.00 2.66 2.45
CA LEU A 840 21.93 2.76 3.58
C LEU A 840 23.24 1.99 3.35
N LYS A 841 23.12 0.74 2.86
CA LYS A 841 24.28 -0.10 2.52
C LYS A 841 25.12 0.49 1.39
N HIS A 842 24.50 0.99 0.32
CA HIS A 842 25.22 1.63 -0.80
C HIS A 842 25.96 2.90 -0.32
N PHE A 843 25.29 3.73 0.48
CA PHE A 843 25.87 4.95 1.03
C PHE A 843 27.12 4.67 1.88
N HIS A 844 27.03 3.72 2.81
CA HIS A 844 28.18 3.32 3.63
C HIS A 844 29.32 2.68 2.81
N GLN A 845 29.00 1.86 1.80
CA GLN A 845 30.00 1.27 0.91
C GLN A 845 30.74 2.32 0.07
N ARG A 846 30.00 3.30 -0.47
CA ARG A 846 30.52 4.32 -1.39
C ARG A 846 31.27 5.46 -0.71
N TYR A 847 30.85 5.85 0.50
CA TYR A 847 31.39 7.01 1.22
C TYR A 847 32.08 6.62 2.55
N ALA A 848 32.62 5.40 2.63
CA ALA A 848 33.33 4.91 3.81
C ALA A 848 34.48 5.86 4.25
N SER A 849 35.20 6.43 3.29
CA SER A 849 36.33 7.35 3.50
C SER A 849 35.95 8.77 3.90
N THR A 850 34.66 9.12 3.87
CA THR A 850 34.15 10.47 4.18
C THR A 850 33.44 10.46 5.53
N ALA A 851 33.60 11.53 6.31
CA ALA A 851 32.79 11.72 7.51
C ALA A 851 31.33 11.93 7.11
N ARG A 852 30.41 11.22 7.76
CA ARG A 852 29.03 11.07 7.27
C ARG A 852 28.03 10.89 8.40
N LEU A 853 26.83 11.42 8.23
CA LEU A 853 25.68 11.16 9.10
C LEU A 853 24.58 10.50 8.27
N THR A 854 23.84 9.60 8.88
CA THR A 854 22.70 8.90 8.27
C THR A 854 21.51 8.94 9.20
N TRP A 855 20.30 9.12 8.67
CA TRP A 855 19.08 8.85 9.44
C TRP A 855 18.14 7.89 8.71
N VAL A 856 17.50 7.02 9.49
CA VAL A 856 16.47 6.09 9.04
C VAL A 856 15.37 6.01 10.11
N PHE A 857 14.19 5.56 9.72
CA PHE A 857 13.27 4.97 10.69
C PHE A 857 13.71 3.54 11.05
N ARG A 858 13.41 3.10 12.28
CA ARG A 858 13.51 1.70 12.71
C ARG A 858 12.48 1.34 13.79
N TYR A 859 12.21 0.05 13.95
CA TYR A 859 11.55 -0.50 15.15
C TYR A 859 12.62 -0.92 16.18
N ASN A 860 12.23 -1.25 17.40
CA ASN A 860 13.14 -1.96 18.31
C ASN A 860 13.39 -3.37 17.79
N GLU A 861 14.64 -3.84 17.88
CA GLU A 861 15.02 -5.19 17.46
C GLU A 861 14.27 -6.30 18.24
N HIS A 862 13.85 -6.00 19.48
CA HIS A 862 13.12 -6.92 20.36
C HIS A 862 11.60 -6.67 20.41
N PHE A 863 11.09 -5.67 19.69
CA PHE A 863 9.65 -5.38 19.67
C PHE A 863 8.97 -6.11 18.51
N HIS A 864 8.52 -7.32 18.81
CA HIS A 864 7.79 -8.18 17.89
C HIS A 864 7.01 -9.26 18.67
N GLY A 865 6.29 -10.13 17.97
CA GLY A 865 5.65 -11.31 18.59
C GLY A 865 4.57 -10.95 19.61
N PRO A 866 4.44 -11.72 20.71
CA PRO A 866 3.49 -11.42 21.79
C PRO A 866 3.71 -10.05 22.47
N ALA A 867 4.93 -9.49 22.43
CA ALA A 867 5.24 -8.22 23.09
C ALA A 867 4.41 -7.04 22.55
N VAL A 868 4.05 -7.07 21.26
CA VAL A 868 3.34 -5.96 20.57
C VAL A 868 1.95 -5.66 21.15
N LEU A 869 1.28 -6.67 21.72
CA LEU A 869 -0.03 -6.51 22.38
C LEU A 869 0.04 -6.64 23.91
N SER A 870 1.26 -6.66 24.47
CA SER A 870 1.48 -6.82 25.92
C SER A 870 1.24 -5.53 26.72
N THR A 871 1.43 -5.61 28.04
CA THR A 871 1.51 -4.44 28.92
C THR A 871 2.72 -3.54 28.60
N ALA A 872 3.82 -4.10 28.11
CA ALA A 872 5.07 -3.39 27.77
C ALA A 872 5.09 -2.84 26.33
N ARG A 873 3.93 -2.76 25.66
CA ARG A 873 3.84 -2.37 24.24
C ARG A 873 4.22 -0.92 23.92
N VAL A 874 4.18 -0.03 24.91
CA VAL A 874 4.61 1.37 24.77
C VAL A 874 6.08 1.46 25.17
N GLY A 875 6.90 2.03 24.29
CA GLY A 875 8.32 2.27 24.54
C GLY A 875 8.57 3.58 25.26
N ALA A 876 9.76 4.16 25.04
CA ALA A 876 10.11 5.46 25.59
C ALA A 876 9.53 6.64 24.79
N THR A 877 8.59 7.36 25.40
CA THR A 877 8.12 8.68 24.92
C THR A 877 9.07 9.83 25.31
N GLU A 878 9.97 9.60 26.27
CA GLU A 878 10.92 10.60 26.77
C GLU A 878 12.22 10.61 25.95
N ALA A 879 12.66 11.78 25.48
CA ALA A 879 13.82 11.89 24.60
C ALA A 879 15.13 11.29 25.16
N HIS A 880 15.36 11.40 26.47
CA HIS A 880 16.56 10.83 27.12
C HIS A 880 16.55 9.29 27.19
N ARG A 881 15.37 8.66 27.03
CA ARG A 881 15.19 7.20 27.00
C ARG A 881 14.86 6.67 25.62
N ALA A 882 14.82 7.51 24.58
CA ALA A 882 14.32 7.19 23.23
C ALA A 882 14.94 5.96 22.54
N HIS A 883 16.12 5.49 22.98
CA HIS A 883 16.69 4.21 22.55
C HIS A 883 15.87 2.97 22.98
N ASN A 884 14.93 3.14 23.92
CA ASN A 884 13.92 2.14 24.32
C ASN A 884 12.55 2.39 23.67
N SER A 885 12.50 3.15 22.56
CA SER A 885 11.29 3.20 21.72
C SER A 885 11.05 1.83 21.10
N ASN A 886 9.79 1.42 21.03
CA ASN A 886 9.31 0.13 20.52
C ASN A 886 8.80 0.27 19.07
N PHE A 887 7.88 1.22 18.86
CA PHE A 887 7.28 1.52 17.55
C PHE A 887 8.28 2.18 16.59
N LEU A 888 7.84 2.40 15.34
CA LEU A 888 8.67 2.98 14.28
C LEU A 888 9.11 4.42 14.62
N HIS A 889 10.39 4.61 14.91
CA HIS A 889 10.95 5.87 15.41
C HIS A 889 12.23 6.30 14.65
N PRO A 890 12.60 7.59 14.67
CA PRO A 890 13.82 8.09 14.02
C PRO A 890 15.10 7.69 14.77
N TYR A 891 16.07 7.17 14.02
CA TYR A 891 17.44 6.89 14.47
C TYR A 891 18.45 7.60 13.59
N LEU A 892 19.40 8.29 14.21
CA LEU A 892 20.50 9.03 13.59
C LEU A 892 21.85 8.44 14.04
N ALA A 893 22.76 8.26 13.08
CA ALA A 893 24.11 7.76 13.33
C ALA A 893 25.13 8.60 12.59
N PHE A 894 26.16 9.07 13.30
CA PHE A 894 27.31 9.79 12.74
C PHE A 894 28.56 8.91 12.78
N PHE A 895 29.29 8.88 11.65
CA PHE A 895 30.51 8.10 11.45
C PHE A 895 31.64 9.04 11.04
N ARG A 896 32.78 8.95 11.74
CA ARG A 896 34.04 9.56 11.32
C ARG A 896 34.56 8.90 10.03
N ALA A 897 35.44 9.58 9.31
CA ALA A 897 36.06 9.04 8.09
C ALA A 897 36.76 7.69 8.34
N ASN A 898 36.52 6.70 7.48
CA ASN A 898 36.97 5.30 7.60
C ASN A 898 36.43 4.50 8.81
N ALA A 899 35.58 5.08 9.66
CA ALA A 899 34.97 4.35 10.77
C ALA A 899 33.86 3.39 10.28
N SER A 900 33.86 2.15 10.79
CA SER A 900 32.82 1.14 10.53
C SER A 900 31.67 1.18 11.55
N LYS A 901 31.93 1.68 12.76
CA LYS A 901 30.95 1.95 13.82
C LYS A 901 30.64 3.46 13.90
N PRO A 902 29.45 3.86 14.37
CA PRO A 902 29.17 5.26 14.65
C PRO A 902 30.06 5.78 15.80
N ALA A 903 30.43 7.05 15.72
CA ALA A 903 31.10 7.81 16.78
C ALA A 903 30.09 8.56 17.66
N ARG A 904 28.86 8.78 17.17
CA ARG A 904 27.73 9.29 17.95
C ARG A 904 26.42 8.79 17.35
N GLU A 905 25.47 8.47 18.21
CA GLU A 905 24.13 8.03 17.84
C GLU A 905 23.09 8.89 18.56
N HIS A 906 21.88 9.01 18.00
CA HIS A 906 20.77 9.70 18.61
C HIS A 906 19.43 9.12 18.14
N TRP A 907 18.50 9.00 19.07
CA TRP A 907 17.14 8.50 18.84
C TRP A 907 16.15 9.61 19.18
N LEU A 908 15.12 9.76 18.36
CA LEU A 908 13.92 10.50 18.75
C LEU A 908 12.90 9.49 19.29
N PRO A 909 12.09 9.85 20.30
CA PRO A 909 11.13 8.93 20.91
C PRO A 909 10.06 8.48 19.90
N GLU A 910 9.39 7.38 20.19
CA GLU A 910 8.19 6.98 19.44
C GLU A 910 7.08 8.03 19.56
N ASP A 911 6.43 8.36 18.44
CA ASP A 911 5.25 9.22 18.41
C ASP A 911 4.20 8.67 17.43
N VAL A 912 2.97 8.48 17.93
CA VAL A 912 1.87 7.84 17.20
C VAL A 912 1.31 8.74 16.09
N HIS A 913 1.49 10.06 16.21
CA HIS A 913 1.12 11.04 15.18
C HIS A 913 2.26 11.29 14.17
N THR A 914 3.43 10.68 14.42
CA THR A 914 4.70 10.89 13.72
C THR A 914 5.04 12.37 13.58
N GLN A 915 4.99 13.08 14.71
CA GLN A 915 5.16 14.53 14.84
C GLN A 915 6.22 14.87 15.91
N TRP A 916 7.46 15.09 15.47
CA TRP A 916 8.61 15.44 16.30
C TRP A 916 8.90 16.94 16.21
N HIS A 917 8.06 17.73 16.87
CA HIS A 917 8.19 19.20 16.94
C HIS A 917 8.30 19.76 18.36
N ALA A 918 8.03 18.98 19.42
CA ALA A 918 8.17 19.42 20.80
C ALA A 918 9.64 19.73 21.14
N ASP A 919 9.90 20.81 21.89
CA ASP A 919 11.26 21.25 22.21
C ASP A 919 12.07 20.20 23.01
N GLU A 920 11.39 19.37 23.80
CA GLU A 920 11.97 18.19 24.47
C GLU A 920 12.62 17.19 23.50
N VAL A 921 12.21 17.19 22.22
CA VAL A 921 12.75 16.35 21.15
C VAL A 921 13.65 17.14 20.20
N THR A 922 13.28 18.38 19.84
CA THR A 922 14.06 19.18 18.88
C THR A 922 15.39 19.67 19.48
N MET A 923 15.44 20.00 20.78
CA MET A 923 16.66 20.48 21.45
C MET A 923 17.75 19.39 21.55
N PRO A 924 17.47 18.14 21.98
CA PRO A 924 18.44 17.05 21.91
C PRO A 924 19.00 16.82 20.50
N LEU A 925 18.15 16.83 19.47
CA LEU A 925 18.59 16.68 18.07
C LEU A 925 19.47 17.84 17.61
N ARG A 926 19.10 19.10 17.92
CA ARG A 926 19.91 20.28 17.64
C ARG A 926 21.29 20.18 18.31
N ASN A 927 21.36 19.73 19.56
CA ASN A 927 22.62 19.52 20.26
C ASN A 927 23.45 18.35 19.68
N PHE A 928 22.83 17.24 19.27
CA PHE A 928 23.49 16.15 18.55
C PHE A 928 24.11 16.63 17.22
N VAL A 929 23.39 17.46 16.45
CA VAL A 929 23.89 18.04 15.21
C VAL A 929 25.03 19.04 15.48
N ALA A 930 24.91 19.90 16.48
CA ALA A 930 25.98 20.84 16.86
C ALA A 930 27.28 20.12 17.27
N LEU A 931 27.19 19.09 18.12
CA LEU A 931 28.33 18.25 18.52
C LEU A 931 28.94 17.50 17.32
N THR A 932 28.12 17.04 16.38
CA THR A 932 28.58 16.39 15.15
C THR A 932 29.31 17.37 14.23
N VAL A 933 28.80 18.59 14.07
CA VAL A 933 29.43 19.65 13.26
C VAL A 933 30.77 20.08 13.86
N ASN A 934 30.90 20.15 15.18
CA ASN A 934 32.18 20.45 15.82
C ASN A 934 33.20 19.32 15.65
N ASP A 935 32.84 18.05 15.87
CA ASP A 935 33.75 16.89 15.66
C ASP A 935 34.31 16.85 14.22
N VAL A 936 33.46 17.17 13.24
CA VAL A 936 33.82 17.31 11.82
C VAL A 936 34.79 18.47 11.58
N ILE A 937 34.53 19.65 12.16
CA ILE A 937 35.32 20.85 11.90
C ILE A 937 36.68 20.81 12.61
N ASP A 938 36.72 20.25 13.82
CA ASP A 938 37.88 20.31 14.71
C ASP A 938 38.86 19.14 14.47
N GLY A 939 38.38 18.05 13.87
CA GLY A 939 39.21 17.12 13.12
C GLY A 939 40.06 16.13 13.93
N LYS A 940 40.05 16.20 15.27
CA LYS A 940 40.57 15.15 16.18
C LYS A 940 40.21 15.43 17.65
N GLN A 941 40.35 14.38 18.47
CA GLN A 941 40.26 14.36 19.95
C GLN A 941 38.93 14.79 20.57
N ALA A 942 38.08 13.79 20.84
CA ALA A 942 37.00 13.84 21.82
C ALA A 942 36.88 12.50 22.58
N ASP A 943 38.02 11.81 22.77
CA ASP A 943 38.15 10.59 23.57
C ASP A 943 38.70 10.89 24.99
N GLU A 944 38.82 12.18 25.33
CA GLU A 944 39.03 12.72 26.68
C GLU A 944 37.91 13.75 26.94
N ALA A 945 37.27 13.69 28.12
CA ALA A 945 36.16 14.54 28.58
C ALA A 945 34.74 14.30 28.00
N ILE A 946 34.28 13.05 28.01
CA ILE A 946 32.93 12.66 28.50
C ILE A 946 33.12 11.51 29.50
#